data_AF-A0A4Y4B0L7-F1
#
_entry.id   AF-A0A4Y4B0L7-F1
#
_cell.length_a   1.000
_cell.length_b   1.000
_cell.length_c   1.000
_cell.angle_alpha   90.00
_cell.angle_beta   90.00
_cell.angle_gamma   90.00
#
_symmetry.space_group_name_H-M   'P 1'
#
loop_
_entity.id
_entity.type
_entity.pdbx_description
1 polymer ?
#
loop_
_entity_poly.entity_id
_entity_poly.type
_entity_poly.pdbx_seq_one_letter_code
_entity_poly.pdbx_strand_id
1 'polypeptide(L)'
;MSKELKNTYIATVQEYENFNYGIISHQGEWIVEPKFQYLVKFGYKDYFKFRKNNFYGIIDSSNEIIIKPQYDDINFLNGNFEVSINGRKGLINANEDSLIEIKYESIKYKNELDFYIIKVDDKYGIIKSNFKVAIDAIYDNLSDVDKKGFIRANLNGKTGVIDSDGQCLIDFSFQEIRNFDDEGFAIAKNNDLFGFIDRAGKWLIYPIYNHVSDFNKNGNCCVNINSVYGVINRKGNWVIQPEFNDCSIYNEEYYNVRLNGRYGIIDIDKNWKVEPIYTSAPFFNENGFIIVNINYKYGMADRDFNLIIEPKYDHIYFLVGNNRVVFRLDDKSAVLDIKNKTIVEPKDEDFFISAKGLPQFRAEEETKHGVFNNEDKLLPTSSLKGIESVNESILTISQHSNNKYGILNSEGIWVVTPIYDELENIDEFGLVKATLQNKYGWIDIKGNWKIEPKFDIRTSLENYDDDYYTIQFLIEDTFRFDKEDLQNVFFYDEIPNTIKLVFGKGLNEEFRENLEYLLFYDDSVDNSGEDGIAIVKKEENYFLILSQHRQKPTIFFLHSQFEKWEINSFCLDEVGYLFSITTDIDAKVISENHYRIIDDLKGTEQIKSRLYTFDFYNNRFLRLLIELCEQIDNELG
;
A
#
# COMPACT_ATOMS: atom_id res chain seq x y z
N MET A 1 -19.21 17.87 37.09
CA MET A 1 -19.11 19.13 36.34
C MET A 1 -18.20 18.89 35.15
N SER A 2 -18.79 18.45 34.03
CA SER A 2 -18.11 18.26 32.76
C SER A 2 -17.96 19.63 32.10
N LYS A 3 -16.76 20.21 32.10
CA LYS A 3 -16.48 21.33 31.20
C LYS A 3 -16.52 20.77 29.78
N GLU A 4 -17.48 21.26 28.99
CA GLU A 4 -17.51 21.13 27.54
C GLU A 4 -16.19 21.68 26.98
N LEU A 5 -15.25 20.79 26.66
CA LEU A 5 -14.01 21.10 25.92
C LEU A 5 -14.21 21.03 24.39
N LYS A 6 -15.46 20.95 23.93
CA LYS A 6 -15.77 20.56 22.55
C LYS A 6 -15.35 21.54 21.46
N ASN A 7 -14.89 22.75 21.76
CA ASN A 7 -14.62 23.77 20.73
C ASN A 7 -13.49 24.70 21.15
N THR A 8 -12.24 24.23 21.30
CA THR A 8 -11.15 25.15 21.67
C THR A 8 -9.90 25.15 20.82
N TYR A 9 -9.55 24.10 20.07
CA TYR A 9 -8.30 24.07 19.29
C TYR A 9 -8.52 23.81 17.80
N ILE A 10 -7.54 24.22 16.99
CA ILE A 10 -7.52 23.98 15.54
C ILE A 10 -6.43 22.98 15.17
N ALA A 11 -5.18 23.20 15.60
CA ALA A 11 -4.04 22.43 15.11
C ALA A 11 -2.81 22.51 16.00
N THR A 12 -1.83 21.64 15.73
CA THR A 12 -0.44 21.82 16.14
C THR A 12 0.25 22.77 15.16
N VAL A 13 0.92 23.80 15.66
CA VAL A 13 1.57 24.83 14.85
C VAL A 13 3.05 24.85 15.17
N GLN A 14 3.89 24.82 14.13
CA GLN A 14 5.33 24.98 14.26
C GLN A 14 5.72 26.46 14.13
N GLU A 15 6.59 26.94 15.01
CA GLU A 15 7.19 28.27 14.91
C GLU A 15 8.56 28.20 14.21
N TYR A 16 8.78 29.14 13.28
CA TYR A 16 9.95 29.15 12.41
C TYR A 16 11.27 29.44 13.14
N GLU A 17 11.27 30.36 14.11
CA GLU A 17 12.51 30.80 14.78
C GLU A 17 13.18 29.68 15.57
N ASN A 18 12.40 28.73 16.10
CA ASN A 18 12.89 27.70 17.02
C ASN A 18 12.59 26.26 16.56
N PHE A 19 11.94 26.08 15.41
CA PHE A 19 11.48 24.79 14.87
C PHE A 19 10.62 23.95 15.82
N ASN A 20 10.02 24.60 16.82
CA ASN A 20 9.24 23.93 17.84
C ASN A 20 7.75 24.01 17.50
N TYR A 21 7.02 22.95 17.86
CA TYR A 21 5.58 22.84 17.81
C TYR A 21 4.95 23.28 19.13
N GLY A 22 3.82 23.97 18.99
CA GLY A 22 2.87 24.32 20.04
C GLY A 22 1.44 23.96 19.63
N ILE A 23 0.49 24.26 20.49
CA ILE A 23 -0.95 24.00 20.28
C ILE A 23 -1.66 25.33 20.19
N ILE A 24 -2.48 25.51 19.16
CA ILE A 24 -3.23 26.75 18.96
C ILE A 24 -4.74 26.56 19.09
N SER A 25 -5.38 27.57 19.66
CA SER A 25 -6.81 27.66 19.78
C SER A 25 -7.48 27.96 18.44
N HIS A 26 -8.80 27.75 18.37
CA HIS A 26 -9.58 28.15 17.20
C HIS A 26 -9.69 29.66 16.96
N GLN A 27 -9.36 30.45 17.97
CA GLN A 27 -9.16 31.90 17.86
C GLN A 27 -7.76 32.28 17.37
N GLY A 28 -6.85 31.31 17.17
CA GLY A 28 -5.48 31.57 16.81
C GLY A 28 -4.60 32.05 17.97
N GLU A 29 -4.94 31.69 19.22
CA GLU A 29 -4.16 31.97 20.43
C GLU A 29 -3.36 30.73 20.87
N TRP A 30 -2.14 30.91 21.38
CA TRP A 30 -1.35 29.79 21.90
C TRP A 30 -2.00 29.20 23.17
N ILE A 31 -2.36 27.92 23.11
CA ILE A 31 -2.72 27.12 24.29
C ILE A 31 -1.44 26.56 24.92
N VAL A 32 -0.54 26.09 24.07
CA VAL A 32 0.80 25.63 24.46
C VAL A 32 1.78 26.31 23.53
N GLU A 33 2.67 27.12 24.11
CA GLU A 33 3.70 27.81 23.33
C GLU A 33 4.65 26.81 22.65
N PRO A 34 5.19 27.16 21.47
CA PRO A 34 6.17 26.36 20.74
C PRO A 34 7.36 25.90 21.59
N LYS A 35 7.39 24.62 21.94
CA LYS A 35 8.51 24.05 22.72
C LYS A 35 8.84 22.58 22.45
N PHE A 36 8.08 21.91 21.59
CA PHE A 36 8.28 20.49 21.27
C PHE A 36 8.88 20.34 19.89
N GLN A 37 9.92 19.53 19.72
CA GLN A 37 10.48 19.27 18.38
C GLN A 37 9.56 18.39 17.52
N TYR A 38 8.63 17.68 18.15
CA TYR A 38 7.61 16.87 17.50
C TYR A 38 6.35 16.89 18.37
N LEU A 39 5.20 17.19 17.78
CA LEU A 39 3.91 17.20 18.46
C LEU A 39 2.80 16.92 17.46
N VAL A 40 2.01 15.87 17.69
CA VAL A 40 0.87 15.49 16.83
C VAL A 40 -0.34 15.14 17.68
N LYS A 41 -1.54 15.46 17.19
CA LYS A 41 -2.79 15.04 17.83
C LYS A 41 -2.86 13.52 17.86
N PHE A 42 -3.32 12.95 18.98
CA PHE A 42 -3.24 11.53 19.25
C PHE A 42 -4.53 10.97 19.87
N GLY A 43 -5.21 10.10 19.12
CA GLY A 43 -6.46 9.45 19.54
C GLY A 43 -7.68 10.39 19.51
N TYR A 44 -8.77 9.95 20.15
CA TYR A 44 -10.07 10.66 20.15
C TYR A 44 -10.24 11.70 21.27
N LYS A 45 -9.25 11.81 22.16
CA LYS A 45 -9.21 12.82 23.22
C LYS A 45 -8.27 13.95 22.83
N ASP A 46 -8.23 15.01 23.63
CA ASP A 46 -7.29 16.12 23.47
C ASP A 46 -5.88 15.74 23.95
N TYR A 47 -5.38 14.60 23.48
CA TYR A 47 -4.02 14.14 23.74
C TYR A 47 -3.13 14.45 22.54
N PHE A 48 -1.87 14.74 22.85
CA PHE A 48 -0.85 15.04 21.87
C PHE A 48 0.38 14.19 22.16
N LYS A 49 0.83 13.48 21.14
CA LYS A 49 2.05 12.68 21.20
C LYS A 49 3.23 13.57 20.88
N PHE A 50 4.23 13.58 21.75
CA PHE A 50 5.43 14.37 21.59
C PHE A 50 6.68 13.50 21.68
N ARG A 51 7.80 13.95 21.08
CA ARG A 51 9.09 13.25 21.15
C ARG A 51 10.11 14.07 21.93
N LYS A 52 10.86 13.40 22.81
CA LYS A 52 11.99 13.97 23.55
C LYS A 52 13.09 12.92 23.68
N ASN A 53 14.32 13.25 23.29
CA ASN A 53 15.47 12.34 23.33
C ASN A 53 15.20 10.98 22.66
N ASN A 54 14.56 11.01 21.48
CA ASN A 54 14.10 9.84 20.70
C ASN A 54 12.96 9.01 21.29
N PHE A 55 12.45 9.33 22.48
CA PHE A 55 11.33 8.63 23.08
C PHE A 55 10.03 9.44 22.98
N TYR A 56 8.92 8.73 22.83
CA TYR A 56 7.58 9.32 22.80
C TYR A 56 6.96 9.39 24.18
N GLY A 57 6.28 10.50 24.43
CA GLY A 57 5.38 10.71 25.55
C GLY A 57 4.05 11.30 25.09
N ILE A 58 3.10 11.43 26.01
CA ILE A 58 1.79 12.02 25.75
C ILE A 58 1.58 13.20 26.69
N ILE A 59 1.14 14.34 26.15
CA ILE A 59 0.57 15.44 26.91
C ILE A 59 -0.91 15.59 26.62
N ASP A 60 -1.63 16.30 27.49
CA ASP A 60 -2.97 16.79 27.18
C ASP A 60 -2.96 18.23 26.64
N SER A 61 -4.14 18.76 26.32
CA SER A 61 -4.33 20.14 25.85
C SER A 61 -3.96 21.22 26.87
N SER A 62 -3.81 20.88 28.15
CA SER A 62 -3.29 21.79 29.18
C SER A 62 -1.76 21.73 29.31
N ASN A 63 -1.12 20.89 28.48
CA ASN A 63 0.31 20.61 28.51
C ASN A 63 0.76 19.91 29.82
N GLU A 64 -0.14 19.16 30.45
CA GLU A 64 0.23 18.20 31.49
C GLU A 64 0.77 16.92 30.83
N ILE A 65 1.89 16.40 31.35
CA ILE A 65 2.46 15.12 30.88
C ILE A 65 1.60 13.98 31.44
N ILE A 66 0.92 13.27 30.55
CA ILE A 66 0.14 12.08 30.86
C ILE A 66 1.04 10.84 30.85
N ILE A 67 1.85 10.68 29.79
CA ILE A 67 2.81 9.58 29.66
C ILE A 67 4.21 10.17 29.46
N LYS A 68 5.17 9.74 30.27
CA LYS A 68 6.55 10.24 30.18
C LYS A 68 7.22 9.79 28.86
N PRO A 69 8.15 10.60 28.31
CA PRO A 69 8.86 10.24 27.08
C PRO A 69 9.94 9.20 27.37
N GLN A 70 9.55 7.92 27.38
CA GLN A 70 10.41 6.77 27.69
C GLN A 70 10.17 5.53 26.82
N TYR A 71 9.28 5.64 25.83
CA TYR A 71 8.89 4.53 24.95
C TYR A 71 9.31 4.82 23.51
N ASP A 72 9.66 3.77 22.77
CA ASP A 72 10.03 3.90 21.35
C ASP A 72 8.81 4.22 20.49
N ASP A 73 7.62 3.83 20.94
CA ASP A 73 6.35 4.18 20.33
C ASP A 73 5.19 4.12 21.34
N ILE A 74 4.12 4.88 21.07
CA ILE A 74 2.87 4.89 21.83
C ILE A 74 1.68 4.91 20.85
N ASN A 75 0.74 3.98 21.02
CA ASN A 75 -0.51 3.86 20.26
C ASN A 75 -1.73 3.78 21.20
N PHE A 76 -2.90 4.24 20.75
CA PHE A 76 -4.13 4.15 21.54
C PHE A 76 -4.81 2.81 21.31
N LEU A 77 -5.08 2.05 22.37
CA LEU A 77 -5.69 0.72 22.27
C LEU A 77 -6.73 0.51 23.38
N ASN A 78 -8.01 0.42 22.98
CA ASN A 78 -9.15 0.16 23.86
C ASN A 78 -9.16 1.02 25.15
N GLY A 79 -9.08 2.35 25.01
CA GLY A 79 -9.11 3.25 26.17
C GLY A 79 -7.79 3.41 26.92
N ASN A 80 -6.75 2.66 26.54
CA ASN A 80 -5.42 2.61 27.16
C ASN A 80 -4.33 2.93 26.14
N PHE A 81 -3.06 2.83 26.56
CA PHE A 81 -1.90 3.11 25.72
C PHE A 81 -1.09 1.84 25.48
N GLU A 82 -1.03 1.38 24.24
CA GLU A 82 -0.04 0.40 23.80
C GLU A 82 1.30 1.13 23.72
N VAL A 83 2.32 0.59 24.39
CA VAL A 83 3.67 1.16 24.41
C VAL A 83 4.67 0.15 23.92
N SER A 84 5.75 0.63 23.28
CA SER A 84 6.82 -0.24 22.81
C SER A 84 8.21 0.13 23.34
N ILE A 85 9.02 -0.89 23.60
CA ILE A 85 10.44 -0.80 23.97
C ILE A 85 11.18 -1.92 23.25
N ASN A 86 12.21 -1.59 22.47
CA ASN A 86 13.03 -2.50 21.66
C ASN A 86 12.21 -3.49 20.83
N GLY A 87 11.13 -3.00 20.21
CA GLY A 87 10.21 -3.81 19.39
C GLY A 87 9.27 -4.74 20.18
N ARG A 88 9.31 -4.71 21.51
CA ARG A 88 8.35 -5.41 22.37
C ARG A 88 7.27 -4.45 22.84
N LYS A 89 6.04 -4.94 22.90
CA LYS A 89 4.82 -4.20 23.20
C LYS A 89 4.22 -4.62 24.53
N GLY A 90 3.62 -3.66 25.22
CA GLY A 90 2.82 -3.82 26.43
C GLY A 90 1.66 -2.82 26.43
N LEU A 91 0.84 -2.85 27.47
CA LEU A 91 -0.31 -1.95 27.64
C LEU A 91 -0.23 -1.27 29.00
N ILE A 92 -0.40 0.05 29.02
CA ILE A 92 -0.42 0.86 30.25
C ILE A 92 -1.67 1.74 30.30
N ASN A 93 -2.07 2.12 31.51
CA ASN A 93 -3.11 3.14 31.70
C ASN A 93 -2.52 4.56 31.72
N ALA A 94 -3.37 5.57 31.92
CA ALA A 94 -2.95 6.98 32.01
C ALA A 94 -2.13 7.34 33.26
N ASN A 95 -2.09 6.46 34.27
CA ASN A 95 -1.20 6.60 35.43
C ASN A 95 0.15 5.90 35.21
N GLU A 96 0.39 5.37 34.01
CA GLU A 96 1.55 4.53 33.66
C GLU A 96 1.60 3.20 34.44
N ASP A 97 0.48 2.73 35.00
CA ASP A 97 0.42 1.37 35.57
C ASP A 97 0.45 0.35 34.43
N SER A 98 1.32 -0.66 34.54
CA SER A 98 1.38 -1.77 33.59
C SER A 98 0.14 -2.66 33.73
N LEU A 99 -0.65 -2.72 32.66
CA LEU A 99 -1.80 -3.61 32.51
C LEU A 99 -1.39 -4.91 31.83
N ILE A 100 -0.59 -4.81 30.76
CA ILE A 100 0.04 -5.93 30.06
C ILE A 100 1.54 -5.66 29.99
N GLU A 101 2.34 -6.63 30.44
CA GLU A 101 3.80 -6.54 30.48
C GLU A 101 4.40 -6.31 29.07
N ILE A 102 5.46 -5.50 28.99
CA ILE A 102 6.15 -5.19 27.74
C ILE A 102 7.06 -6.36 27.34
N LYS A 103 6.49 -7.35 26.64
CA LYS A 103 7.22 -8.54 26.16
C LYS A 103 6.69 -9.15 24.87
N TYR A 104 5.57 -8.65 24.35
CA TYR A 104 4.89 -9.25 23.19
C TYR A 104 5.36 -8.60 21.88
N GLU A 105 5.39 -9.34 20.79
CA GLU A 105 5.61 -8.78 19.44
C GLU A 105 4.38 -7.99 18.95
N SER A 106 3.18 -8.42 19.33
CA SER A 106 1.94 -7.73 18.96
C SER A 106 0.86 -7.91 20.00
N ILE A 107 0.01 -6.89 20.16
CA ILE A 107 -1.19 -6.91 20.98
C ILE A 107 -2.34 -6.38 20.11
N LYS A 108 -3.43 -7.15 19.98
CA LYS A 108 -4.60 -6.77 19.18
C LYS A 108 -5.86 -6.95 19.98
N TYR A 109 -6.62 -5.89 20.18
CA TYR A 109 -7.91 -5.96 20.89
C TYR A 109 -9.02 -6.48 19.96
N LYS A 110 -9.91 -7.33 20.51
CA LYS A 110 -11.06 -7.93 19.84
C LYS A 110 -12.34 -7.54 20.59
N ASN A 111 -13.13 -6.68 19.94
CA ASN A 111 -14.31 -6.06 20.54
C ASN A 111 -15.43 -7.08 20.85
N GLU A 112 -15.54 -8.15 20.06
CA GLU A 112 -16.67 -9.08 20.07
C GLU A 112 -16.80 -9.84 21.39
N LEU A 113 -15.66 -10.19 22.00
CA LEU A 113 -15.59 -10.92 23.26
C LEU A 113 -14.70 -10.23 24.31
N ASP A 114 -14.31 -8.97 24.08
CA ASP A 114 -13.57 -8.15 25.02
C ASP A 114 -12.27 -8.84 25.52
N PHE A 115 -11.37 -9.14 24.57
CA PHE A 115 -10.05 -9.71 24.86
C PHE A 115 -8.96 -9.18 23.93
N TYR A 116 -7.70 -9.49 24.25
CA TYR A 116 -6.52 -9.17 23.48
C TYR A 116 -5.87 -10.44 22.94
N ILE A 117 -5.62 -10.49 21.63
CA ILE A 117 -4.72 -11.47 21.01
C ILE A 117 -3.31 -10.95 21.17
N ILE A 118 -2.45 -11.78 21.76
CA ILE A 118 -1.02 -11.50 21.90
C ILE A 118 -0.21 -12.40 20.99
N LYS A 119 0.97 -11.93 20.58
CA LYS A 119 1.97 -12.72 19.87
C LYS A 119 3.31 -12.66 20.58
N VAL A 120 3.97 -13.80 20.78
CA VAL A 120 5.36 -13.89 21.25
C VAL A 120 5.99 -15.18 20.70
N ASP A 121 7.22 -15.09 20.22
CA ASP A 121 7.98 -16.21 19.65
C ASP A 121 7.20 -16.94 18.54
N ASP A 122 6.57 -16.17 17.65
CA ASP A 122 5.70 -16.65 16.58
C ASP A 122 4.47 -17.47 17.01
N LYS A 123 4.11 -17.41 18.30
CA LYS A 123 2.90 -18.04 18.85
C LYS A 123 1.88 -17.03 19.33
N TYR A 124 0.61 -17.43 19.29
CA TYR A 124 -0.55 -16.63 19.64
C TYR A 124 -1.20 -17.12 20.93
N GLY A 125 -1.64 -16.17 21.75
CA GLY A 125 -2.37 -16.40 23.01
C GLY A 125 -3.46 -15.35 23.22
N ILE A 126 -4.16 -15.45 24.35
CA ILE A 126 -5.29 -14.58 24.69
C ILE A 126 -5.15 -14.03 26.11
N ILE A 127 -5.33 -12.71 26.25
CA ILE A 127 -5.46 -12.00 27.52
C ILE A 127 -6.89 -11.43 27.59
N LYS A 128 -7.62 -11.66 28.68
CA LYS A 128 -8.97 -11.11 28.87
C LYS A 128 -8.93 -9.60 29.13
N SER A 129 -10.07 -8.93 29.04
CA SER A 129 -10.16 -7.48 29.36
C SER A 129 -9.83 -7.09 30.79
N ASN A 130 -9.89 -8.04 31.73
CA ASN A 130 -9.36 -7.85 33.09
C ASN A 130 -7.83 -7.98 33.17
N PHE A 131 -7.15 -8.04 32.01
CA PHE A 131 -5.70 -8.14 31.82
C PHE A 131 -5.05 -9.42 32.36
N LYS A 132 -5.85 -10.47 32.62
CA LYS A 132 -5.32 -11.80 32.97
C LYS A 132 -5.13 -12.63 31.71
N VAL A 133 -4.00 -13.34 31.65
CA VAL A 133 -3.76 -14.35 30.62
C VAL A 133 -4.82 -15.45 30.76
N ALA A 134 -5.62 -15.65 29.71
CA ALA A 134 -6.52 -16.79 29.60
C ALA A 134 -5.85 -17.95 28.87
N ILE A 135 -5.06 -17.63 27.85
CA ILE A 135 -4.36 -18.62 27.03
C ILE A 135 -2.94 -18.13 26.81
N ASP A 136 -1.96 -18.94 27.20
CA ASP A 136 -0.56 -18.71 26.88
C ASP A 136 -0.32 -18.73 25.37
N ALA A 137 0.75 -18.08 24.92
CA ALA A 137 1.10 -18.06 23.51
C ALA A 137 1.65 -19.41 23.05
N ILE A 138 0.76 -20.30 22.62
CA ILE A 138 1.09 -21.68 22.21
C ILE A 138 0.60 -22.02 20.80
N TYR A 139 -0.32 -21.23 20.24
CA TYR A 139 -0.95 -21.52 18.95
C TYR A 139 -0.17 -20.91 17.80
N ASP A 140 -0.10 -21.60 16.65
CA ASP A 140 0.51 -21.08 15.43
C ASP A 140 -0.31 -19.93 14.82
N ASN A 141 -1.63 -19.96 15.03
CA ASN A 141 -2.57 -18.95 14.53
C ASN A 141 -3.88 -19.04 15.35
N LEU A 142 -4.55 -17.90 15.51
CA LEU A 142 -5.91 -17.78 16.04
C LEU A 142 -6.78 -16.98 15.07
N SER A 143 -7.97 -17.49 14.74
CA SER A 143 -8.97 -16.74 13.97
C SER A 143 -9.66 -15.67 14.80
N ASP A 144 -10.47 -14.86 14.14
CA ASP A 144 -11.52 -14.09 14.82
C ASP A 144 -12.56 -15.00 15.45
N VAL A 145 -13.32 -14.43 16.39
CA VAL A 145 -14.42 -15.12 17.08
C VAL A 145 -15.65 -15.16 16.18
N ASP A 146 -16.27 -16.34 16.05
CA ASP A 146 -17.58 -16.44 15.43
C ASP A 146 -18.72 -15.91 16.33
N LYS A 147 -19.94 -15.81 15.78
CA LYS A 147 -21.14 -15.33 16.51
C LYS A 147 -21.53 -16.19 17.73
N LYS A 148 -20.92 -17.36 17.92
CA LYS A 148 -21.17 -18.29 19.03
C LYS A 148 -19.98 -18.39 19.99
N GLY A 149 -18.95 -17.57 19.82
CA GLY A 149 -17.78 -17.57 20.70
C GLY A 149 -16.68 -18.56 20.32
N PHE A 150 -16.74 -19.16 19.12
CA PHE A 150 -15.77 -20.15 18.68
C PHE A 150 -14.57 -19.45 18.05
N ILE A 151 -13.38 -19.88 18.44
CA ILE A 151 -12.10 -19.41 17.92
C ILE A 151 -11.41 -20.61 17.29
N ARG A 152 -11.11 -20.55 15.99
CA ARG A 152 -10.30 -21.58 15.34
C ARG A 152 -8.84 -21.32 15.69
N ALA A 153 -8.16 -22.39 16.08
CA ALA A 153 -6.78 -22.32 16.50
C ALA A 153 -5.97 -23.34 15.71
N ASN A 154 -4.77 -22.96 15.30
CA ASN A 154 -3.81 -23.87 14.70
C ASN A 154 -2.77 -24.28 15.73
N LEU A 155 -2.53 -25.59 15.85
CA LEU A 155 -1.52 -26.16 16.71
C LEU A 155 -0.79 -27.27 15.96
N ASN A 156 0.51 -27.10 15.74
CA ASN A 156 1.38 -28.05 15.04
C ASN A 156 0.86 -28.42 13.64
N GLY A 157 0.37 -27.43 12.90
CA GLY A 157 -0.16 -27.60 11.54
C GLY A 157 -1.52 -28.29 11.46
N LYS A 158 -2.23 -28.42 12.59
CA LYS A 158 -3.61 -28.91 12.64
C LYS A 158 -4.54 -27.83 13.20
N THR A 159 -5.75 -27.76 12.68
CA THR A 159 -6.79 -26.85 13.12
C THR A 159 -7.73 -27.54 14.09
N GLY A 160 -7.99 -26.89 15.22
CA GLY A 160 -9.06 -27.21 16.16
C GLY A 160 -9.91 -25.98 16.44
N VAL A 161 -10.85 -26.11 17.37
CA VAL A 161 -11.69 -25.00 17.84
C VAL A 161 -11.63 -24.93 19.35
N ILE A 162 -11.44 -23.71 19.85
CA ILE A 162 -11.42 -23.39 21.27
C ILE A 162 -12.45 -22.32 21.58
N ASP A 163 -12.82 -22.18 22.86
CA ASP A 163 -13.51 -20.99 23.34
C ASP A 163 -12.51 -19.92 23.81
N SER A 164 -13.05 -18.78 24.26
CA SER A 164 -12.24 -17.66 24.76
C SER A 164 -11.54 -17.93 26.10
N ASP A 165 -11.89 -19.02 26.81
CA ASP A 165 -11.22 -19.48 28.03
C ASP A 165 -10.14 -20.54 27.71
N GLY A 166 -9.97 -20.89 26.43
CA GLY A 166 -9.01 -21.87 25.95
C GLY A 166 -9.49 -23.32 26.05
N GLN A 167 -10.77 -23.55 26.36
CA GLN A 167 -11.34 -24.89 26.33
C GLN A 167 -11.36 -25.41 24.90
N CYS A 168 -10.77 -26.58 24.67
CA CYS A 168 -10.87 -27.25 23.38
C CYS A 168 -12.29 -27.79 23.17
N LEU A 169 -12.98 -27.22 22.17
CA LEU A 169 -14.33 -27.60 21.74
C LEU A 169 -14.29 -28.63 20.60
N ILE A 170 -13.30 -28.50 19.71
CA ILE A 170 -13.01 -29.45 18.62
C ILE A 170 -11.50 -29.71 18.63
N ASP A 171 -11.14 -30.99 18.68
CA ASP A 171 -9.74 -31.43 18.72
C ASP A 171 -8.94 -30.93 17.51
N PHE A 172 -7.64 -30.72 17.72
CA PHE A 172 -6.67 -30.32 16.69
C PHE A 172 -6.31 -31.50 15.76
N SER A 173 -7.30 -32.01 15.03
CA SER A 173 -7.15 -33.17 14.14
C SER A 173 -7.30 -32.84 12.65
N PHE A 174 -7.86 -31.68 12.32
CA PHE A 174 -8.15 -31.30 10.93
C PHE A 174 -6.96 -30.58 10.29
N GLN A 175 -6.80 -30.68 8.97
CA GLN A 175 -5.80 -29.85 8.26
C GLN A 175 -6.28 -28.39 8.14
N GLU A 176 -7.58 -28.19 8.04
CA GLU A 176 -8.22 -26.87 7.95
C GLU A 176 -9.66 -26.99 8.43
N ILE A 177 -10.16 -25.96 9.10
CA ILE A 177 -11.59 -25.73 9.35
C ILE A 177 -11.90 -24.30 8.91
N ARG A 178 -12.92 -24.12 8.07
CA ARG A 178 -13.40 -22.79 7.65
C ARG A 178 -14.40 -22.23 8.68
N ASN A 179 -14.93 -21.04 8.41
CA ASN A 179 -15.98 -20.47 9.27
C ASN A 179 -17.20 -21.39 9.36
N PHE A 180 -17.80 -21.44 10.55
CA PHE A 180 -19.15 -22.00 10.70
C PHE A 180 -20.17 -21.01 10.14
N ASP A 181 -21.10 -21.50 9.35
CA ASP A 181 -22.25 -20.71 8.94
C ASP A 181 -23.29 -20.57 10.07
N ASP A 182 -24.37 -19.82 9.78
CA ASP A 182 -25.44 -19.55 10.74
C ASP A 182 -26.21 -20.82 11.14
N GLU A 183 -26.17 -21.87 10.31
CA GLU A 183 -26.77 -23.19 10.58
C GLU A 183 -25.80 -24.13 11.35
N GLY A 184 -24.55 -23.72 11.56
CA GLY A 184 -23.53 -24.47 12.30
C GLY A 184 -22.78 -25.52 11.48
N PHE A 185 -22.72 -25.37 10.16
CA PHE A 185 -21.89 -26.19 9.28
C PHE A 185 -20.56 -25.49 9.03
N ALA A 186 -19.47 -26.23 9.05
CA ALA A 186 -18.17 -25.76 8.56
C ALA A 186 -17.61 -26.71 7.51
N ILE A 187 -16.93 -26.15 6.52
CA ILE A 187 -16.08 -26.90 5.61
C ILE A 187 -14.81 -27.29 6.38
N ALA A 188 -14.44 -28.56 6.33
CA ALA A 188 -13.23 -29.06 6.95
C ALA A 188 -12.43 -29.92 5.99
N LYS A 189 -11.10 -29.84 6.11
CA LYS A 189 -10.15 -30.52 5.24
C LYS A 189 -9.41 -31.62 5.99
N ASN A 190 -9.33 -32.80 5.37
CA ASN A 190 -8.49 -33.90 5.83
C ASN A 190 -8.00 -34.75 4.65
N ASN A 191 -6.74 -35.20 4.70
CA ASN A 191 -6.06 -35.89 3.60
C ASN A 191 -6.22 -35.20 2.23
N ASP A 192 -6.09 -33.88 2.24
CA ASP A 192 -6.22 -33.03 1.05
C ASP A 192 -7.60 -32.98 0.38
N LEU A 193 -8.61 -33.51 1.05
CA LEU A 193 -10.00 -33.50 0.60
C LEU A 193 -10.88 -32.73 1.58
N PHE A 194 -11.91 -32.10 1.05
CA PHE A 194 -12.90 -31.32 1.79
C PHE A 194 -14.16 -32.12 2.04
N GLY A 195 -14.73 -31.92 3.22
CA GLY A 195 -16.04 -32.38 3.65
C GLY A 195 -16.69 -31.33 4.55
N PHE A 196 -17.72 -31.73 5.29
CA PHE A 196 -18.50 -30.84 6.15
C PHE A 196 -18.61 -31.41 7.56
N ILE A 197 -18.42 -30.57 8.57
CA ILE A 197 -18.56 -30.91 9.99
C ILE A 197 -19.61 -30.05 10.68
N ASP A 198 -20.16 -30.57 11.77
CA ASP A 198 -20.97 -29.81 12.72
C ASP A 198 -20.12 -29.08 13.77
N ARG A 199 -20.76 -28.29 14.64
CA ARG A 199 -20.12 -27.58 15.76
C ARG A 199 -19.53 -28.49 16.84
N ALA A 200 -19.80 -29.79 16.80
CA ALA A 200 -19.17 -30.78 17.67
C ALA A 200 -17.98 -31.47 16.97
N GLY A 201 -17.59 -31.03 15.76
CA GLY A 201 -16.51 -31.60 14.99
C GLY A 201 -16.85 -32.93 14.32
N LYS A 202 -18.12 -33.33 14.28
CA LYS A 202 -18.54 -34.58 13.64
C LYS A 202 -18.73 -34.36 12.15
N TRP A 203 -18.21 -35.28 11.34
CA TRP A 203 -18.46 -35.30 9.91
C TRP A 203 -19.95 -35.49 9.61
N LEU A 204 -20.53 -34.50 8.95
CA LEU A 204 -21.85 -34.57 8.32
C LEU A 204 -21.73 -35.16 6.91
N ILE A 205 -20.67 -34.77 6.21
CA ILE A 205 -20.26 -35.34 4.93
C ILE A 205 -18.75 -35.57 4.99
N TYR A 206 -18.33 -36.81 4.82
CA TYR A 206 -16.92 -37.18 4.87
C TYR A 206 -16.11 -36.50 3.75
N PRO A 207 -14.80 -36.25 3.98
CA PRO A 207 -13.96 -35.55 3.03
C PRO A 207 -13.74 -36.40 1.78
N ILE A 208 -14.34 -35.98 0.67
CA ILE A 208 -14.26 -36.65 -0.65
C ILE A 208 -14.10 -35.66 -1.81
N TYR A 209 -14.21 -34.36 -1.56
CA TYR A 209 -14.21 -33.34 -2.59
C TYR A 209 -12.85 -32.67 -2.71
N ASN A 210 -12.39 -32.40 -3.93
CA ASN A 210 -11.15 -31.68 -4.19
C ASN A 210 -11.30 -30.17 -3.91
N HIS A 211 -12.51 -29.65 -4.11
CA HIS A 211 -12.85 -28.25 -3.85
C HIS A 211 -14.32 -28.15 -3.44
N VAL A 212 -14.63 -27.20 -2.55
CA VAL A 212 -16.00 -26.87 -2.15
C VAL A 212 -16.14 -25.35 -2.00
N SER A 213 -17.24 -24.80 -2.51
CA SER A 213 -17.66 -23.42 -2.23
C SER A 213 -18.42 -23.36 -0.90
N ASP A 214 -18.63 -22.15 -0.39
CA ASP A 214 -19.59 -21.93 0.70
C ASP A 214 -21.03 -22.23 0.24
N PHE A 215 -21.93 -22.43 1.20
CA PHE A 215 -23.36 -22.57 0.93
C PHE A 215 -24.00 -21.22 0.60
N ASN A 216 -24.90 -21.20 -0.38
CA ASN A 216 -25.84 -20.08 -0.56
C ASN A 216 -26.96 -20.13 0.50
N LYS A 217 -27.86 -19.13 0.51
CA LYS A 217 -28.97 -19.07 1.48
C LYS A 217 -29.96 -20.22 1.31
N ASN A 218 -30.05 -20.79 0.12
CA ASN A 218 -30.83 -21.99 -0.16
C ASN A 218 -30.16 -23.30 0.34
N GLY A 219 -28.94 -23.24 0.87
CA GLY A 219 -28.23 -24.40 1.41
C GLY A 219 -27.61 -25.29 0.33
N ASN A 220 -27.27 -24.73 -0.83
CA ASN A 220 -26.57 -25.40 -1.91
C ASN A 220 -25.13 -24.90 -2.04
N CYS A 221 -24.20 -25.78 -2.40
CA CYS A 221 -22.80 -25.44 -2.66
C CYS A 221 -22.26 -26.17 -3.88
N CYS A 222 -21.32 -25.55 -4.58
CA CYS A 222 -20.60 -26.16 -5.69
C CYS A 222 -19.46 -27.01 -5.14
N VAL A 223 -19.32 -28.23 -5.67
CA VAL A 223 -18.28 -29.17 -5.26
C VAL A 223 -17.57 -29.74 -6.48
N ASN A 224 -16.26 -29.93 -6.34
CA ASN A 224 -15.43 -30.62 -7.32
C ASN A 224 -15.11 -32.03 -6.82
N ILE A 225 -15.38 -33.03 -7.67
CA ILE A 225 -14.94 -34.40 -7.44
C ILE A 225 -14.26 -34.90 -8.72
N ASN A 226 -13.01 -35.34 -8.60
CA ASN A 226 -12.22 -35.84 -9.73
C ASN A 226 -12.19 -34.88 -10.93
N SER A 227 -11.96 -33.58 -10.67
CA SER A 227 -11.88 -32.53 -11.69
C SER A 227 -13.19 -32.22 -12.43
N VAL A 228 -14.33 -32.70 -11.93
CA VAL A 228 -15.65 -32.37 -12.46
C VAL A 228 -16.50 -31.72 -11.37
N TYR A 229 -17.19 -30.63 -11.73
CA TYR A 229 -18.00 -29.83 -10.82
C TYR A 229 -19.49 -30.16 -10.92
N GLY A 230 -20.16 -30.17 -9.77
CA GLY A 230 -21.61 -30.25 -9.61
C GLY A 230 -22.06 -29.46 -8.38
N VAL A 231 -23.34 -29.58 -8.02
CA VAL A 231 -23.94 -28.87 -6.88
C VAL A 231 -24.60 -29.88 -5.94
N ILE A 232 -24.33 -29.75 -4.64
CA ILE A 232 -24.98 -30.54 -3.59
C ILE A 232 -25.73 -29.62 -2.63
N ASN A 233 -26.72 -30.17 -1.94
CA ASN A 233 -27.33 -29.51 -0.79
C ASN A 233 -26.63 -29.91 0.53
N ARG A 234 -27.05 -29.30 1.65
CA ARG A 234 -26.55 -29.59 3.01
C ARG A 234 -26.63 -31.05 3.45
N LYS A 235 -27.48 -31.88 2.83
CA LYS A 235 -27.57 -33.32 3.10
C LYS A 235 -26.56 -34.14 2.29
N GLY A 236 -25.78 -33.50 1.42
CA GLY A 236 -24.86 -34.14 0.49
C GLY A 236 -25.54 -34.73 -0.73
N ASN A 237 -26.84 -34.47 -0.93
CA ASN A 237 -27.55 -34.95 -2.12
C ASN A 237 -27.24 -34.04 -3.30
N TRP A 238 -26.96 -34.64 -4.46
CA TRP A 238 -26.80 -33.92 -5.71
C TRP A 238 -28.07 -33.16 -6.09
N VAL A 239 -27.92 -31.86 -6.26
CA VAL A 239 -28.89 -30.97 -6.90
C VAL A 239 -28.59 -30.92 -8.40
N ILE A 240 -27.31 -30.76 -8.75
CA ILE A 240 -26.79 -30.86 -10.11
C ILE A 240 -25.66 -31.89 -10.10
N GLN A 241 -25.77 -32.93 -10.94
CA GLN A 241 -24.73 -33.96 -11.05
C GLN A 241 -23.41 -33.36 -11.53
N PRO A 242 -22.25 -33.94 -11.14
CA PRO A 242 -20.97 -33.45 -11.59
C PRO A 242 -20.79 -33.71 -13.09
N GLU A 243 -20.87 -32.64 -13.89
CA GLU A 243 -20.71 -32.71 -15.36
C GLU A 243 -20.00 -31.49 -15.97
N PHE A 244 -19.61 -30.50 -15.16
CA PHE A 244 -19.02 -29.25 -15.63
C PHE A 244 -17.51 -29.17 -15.37
N ASN A 245 -16.80 -28.41 -16.20
CA ASN A 245 -15.38 -28.14 -16.01
C ASN A 245 -15.12 -27.15 -14.86
N ASP A 246 -16.11 -26.30 -14.56
CA ASP A 246 -16.11 -25.35 -13.44
C ASP A 246 -17.56 -25.06 -13.02
N CYS A 247 -17.79 -24.74 -11.76
CA CYS A 247 -19.07 -24.31 -11.23
C CYS A 247 -18.90 -23.39 -10.01
N SER A 248 -19.61 -22.26 -10.03
CA SER A 248 -19.71 -21.34 -8.89
C SER A 248 -21.13 -20.82 -8.72
N ILE A 249 -21.47 -20.44 -7.49
CA ILE A 249 -22.75 -19.80 -7.17
C ILE A 249 -22.75 -18.41 -7.78
N TYR A 250 -23.75 -18.11 -8.63
CA TYR A 250 -23.95 -16.76 -9.13
C TYR A 250 -24.88 -15.98 -8.20
N ASN A 251 -26.02 -16.58 -7.84
CA ASN A 251 -26.93 -16.08 -6.82
C ASN A 251 -27.73 -17.25 -6.22
N GLU A 252 -28.84 -16.95 -5.53
CA GLU A 252 -29.66 -17.99 -4.89
C GLU A 252 -30.34 -18.94 -5.89
N GLU A 253 -30.55 -18.51 -7.13
CA GLU A 253 -31.30 -19.22 -8.16
C GLU A 253 -30.41 -19.84 -9.24
N TYR A 254 -29.27 -19.21 -9.53
CA TYR A 254 -28.43 -19.56 -10.67
C TYR A 254 -26.98 -19.86 -10.31
N TYR A 255 -26.34 -20.65 -11.18
CA TYR A 255 -24.94 -21.06 -11.08
C TYR A 255 -24.20 -20.70 -12.37
N ASN A 256 -23.01 -20.13 -12.24
CA ASN A 256 -22.06 -20.03 -13.33
C ASN A 256 -21.47 -21.42 -13.56
N VAL A 257 -21.51 -21.91 -14.80
CA VAL A 257 -20.93 -23.20 -15.18
C VAL A 257 -20.04 -23.07 -16.40
N ARG A 258 -18.96 -23.84 -16.44
CA ARG A 258 -18.08 -23.93 -17.61
C ARG A 258 -18.29 -25.25 -18.33
N LEU A 259 -18.66 -25.17 -19.60
CA LEU A 259 -18.85 -26.30 -20.50
C LEU A 259 -18.08 -26.06 -21.79
N ASN A 260 -17.26 -27.02 -22.20
CA ASN A 260 -16.44 -26.94 -23.44
C ASN A 260 -15.60 -25.66 -23.52
N GLY A 261 -15.06 -25.22 -22.37
CA GLY A 261 -14.19 -24.05 -22.28
C GLY A 261 -14.92 -22.70 -22.18
N ARG A 262 -16.24 -22.64 -22.34
CA ARG A 262 -17.05 -21.41 -22.25
C ARG A 262 -17.95 -21.41 -21.01
N TYR A 263 -18.19 -20.23 -20.46
CA TYR A 263 -19.07 -20.01 -19.33
C TYR A 263 -20.49 -19.65 -19.77
N GLY A 264 -21.46 -20.26 -19.11
CA GLY A 264 -22.87 -19.95 -19.18
C GLY A 264 -23.49 -20.02 -17.78
N ILE A 265 -24.80 -19.82 -17.72
CA ILE A 265 -25.53 -19.68 -16.46
C ILE A 265 -26.78 -20.53 -16.52
N ILE A 266 -26.93 -21.39 -15.52
CA ILE A 266 -28.02 -22.35 -15.41
C ILE A 266 -28.77 -22.20 -14.09
N ASP A 267 -30.04 -22.58 -14.10
CA ASP A 267 -30.80 -22.85 -12.88
C ASP A 267 -30.52 -24.27 -12.33
N ILE A 268 -31.19 -24.64 -11.24
CA ILE A 268 -31.08 -25.97 -10.63
C ILE A 268 -31.58 -27.12 -11.52
N ASP A 269 -32.50 -26.84 -12.44
CA ASP A 269 -33.06 -27.81 -13.40
C ASP A 269 -32.20 -27.91 -14.67
N LYS A 270 -31.07 -27.20 -14.70
CA LYS A 270 -30.13 -27.06 -15.81
C LYS A 270 -30.71 -26.37 -17.05
N ASN A 271 -31.75 -25.54 -16.89
CA ASN A 271 -32.18 -24.65 -17.96
C ASN A 271 -31.20 -23.48 -18.09
N TRP A 272 -30.81 -23.17 -19.31
CA TRP A 272 -29.91 -22.04 -19.58
C TRP A 272 -30.66 -20.72 -19.41
N LYS A 273 -30.21 -19.92 -18.45
CA LYS A 273 -30.49 -18.47 -18.42
C LYS A 273 -29.62 -17.76 -19.45
N VAL A 274 -28.36 -18.18 -19.55
CA VAL A 274 -27.42 -17.75 -20.59
C VAL A 274 -26.63 -18.96 -21.08
N GLU A 275 -26.70 -19.25 -22.37
CA GLU A 275 -25.93 -20.32 -23.02
C GLU A 275 -24.41 -20.14 -22.81
N PRO A 276 -23.59 -21.22 -22.86
CA PRO A 276 -22.16 -21.14 -22.60
C PRO A 276 -21.41 -20.45 -23.76
N ILE A 277 -21.33 -19.12 -23.69
CA ILE A 277 -20.75 -18.26 -24.74
C ILE A 277 -19.58 -17.40 -24.22
N TYR A 278 -19.50 -17.18 -22.91
CA TYR A 278 -18.50 -16.28 -22.32
C TYR A 278 -17.15 -16.97 -22.19
N THR A 279 -16.06 -16.22 -22.38
CA THR A 279 -14.70 -16.73 -22.21
C THR A 279 -14.30 -16.82 -20.74
N SER A 280 -14.92 -16.00 -19.87
CA SER A 280 -14.76 -16.00 -18.41
C SER A 280 -16.12 -15.96 -17.71
N ALA A 281 -16.16 -16.34 -16.43
CA ALA A 281 -17.38 -16.26 -15.63
C ALA A 281 -17.84 -14.79 -15.51
N PRO A 282 -19.11 -14.46 -15.78
CA PRO A 282 -19.64 -13.12 -15.56
C PRO A 282 -19.57 -12.73 -14.08
N PHE A 283 -19.20 -11.47 -13.81
CA PHE A 283 -19.08 -10.94 -12.45
C PHE A 283 -19.73 -9.57 -12.31
N PHE A 284 -20.17 -9.25 -11.10
CA PHE A 284 -20.74 -7.94 -10.79
C PHE A 284 -19.63 -6.92 -10.53
N ASN A 285 -19.84 -5.69 -11.01
CA ASN A 285 -19.10 -4.55 -10.49
C ASN A 285 -19.78 -3.96 -9.25
N GLU A 286 -19.11 -3.02 -8.60
CA GLU A 286 -19.57 -2.36 -7.36
C GLU A 286 -20.93 -1.64 -7.51
N ASN A 287 -21.33 -1.30 -8.74
CA ASN A 287 -22.61 -0.64 -9.04
C ASN A 287 -23.72 -1.64 -9.43
N GLY A 288 -23.43 -2.94 -9.42
CA GLY A 288 -24.40 -4.00 -9.67
C GLY A 288 -24.72 -4.27 -11.14
N PHE A 289 -23.86 -3.84 -12.07
CA PHE A 289 -23.87 -4.29 -13.47
C PHE A 289 -22.98 -5.52 -13.65
N ILE A 290 -23.26 -6.32 -14.68
CA ILE A 290 -22.52 -7.53 -14.99
C ILE A 290 -21.49 -7.23 -16.08
N ILE A 291 -20.22 -7.53 -15.81
CA ILE A 291 -19.18 -7.50 -16.84
C ILE A 291 -19.13 -8.87 -17.52
N VAL A 292 -19.20 -8.84 -18.84
CA VAL A 292 -19.20 -10.04 -19.68
C VAL A 292 -18.01 -10.01 -20.63
N ASN A 293 -17.47 -11.19 -20.94
CA ASN A 293 -16.36 -11.31 -21.88
C ASN A 293 -16.70 -12.36 -22.94
N ILE A 294 -16.75 -11.95 -24.21
CA ILE A 294 -16.95 -12.85 -25.35
C ILE A 294 -15.74 -12.71 -26.26
N ASN A 295 -15.04 -13.81 -26.53
CA ASN A 295 -13.86 -13.84 -27.40
C ASN A 295 -12.79 -12.79 -26.99
N TYR A 296 -12.56 -12.66 -25.68
CA TYR A 296 -11.59 -11.72 -25.10
C TYR A 296 -11.95 -10.24 -25.25
N LYS A 297 -13.15 -9.92 -25.73
CA LYS A 297 -13.70 -8.57 -25.73
C LYS A 297 -14.72 -8.42 -24.60
N TYR A 298 -14.65 -7.31 -23.89
CA TYR A 298 -15.49 -6.95 -22.76
C TYR A 298 -16.72 -6.16 -23.20
N GLY A 299 -17.83 -6.46 -22.53
CA GLY A 299 -19.10 -5.75 -22.61
C GLY A 299 -19.73 -5.65 -21.21
N MET A 300 -20.92 -5.07 -21.14
CA MET A 300 -21.66 -4.88 -19.90
C MET A 300 -23.12 -5.28 -20.09
N ALA A 301 -23.70 -5.94 -19.10
CA ALA A 301 -25.10 -6.32 -19.07
C ALA A 301 -25.80 -5.83 -17.80
N ASP A 302 -27.12 -5.74 -17.86
CA ASP A 302 -27.95 -5.55 -16.67
C ASP A 302 -28.02 -6.84 -15.83
N ARG A 303 -28.77 -6.80 -14.72
CA ARG A 303 -28.93 -7.96 -13.81
C ARG A 303 -29.73 -9.11 -14.41
N ASP A 304 -30.45 -8.87 -15.50
CA ASP A 304 -31.22 -9.86 -16.25
C ASP A 304 -30.43 -10.46 -17.42
N PHE A 305 -29.15 -10.08 -17.57
CA PHE A 305 -28.23 -10.43 -18.65
C PHE A 305 -28.56 -9.82 -20.01
N ASN A 306 -29.38 -8.76 -20.05
CA ASN A 306 -29.53 -8.00 -21.28
C ASN A 306 -28.27 -7.16 -21.50
N LEU A 307 -27.64 -7.32 -22.67
CA LEU A 307 -26.47 -6.55 -23.03
C LEU A 307 -26.84 -5.06 -23.12
N ILE A 308 -26.15 -4.26 -22.31
CA ILE A 308 -26.20 -2.81 -22.33
C ILE A 308 -25.11 -2.27 -23.27
N ILE A 309 -23.92 -2.85 -23.13
CA ILE A 309 -22.73 -2.55 -23.93
C ILE A 309 -22.27 -3.86 -24.57
N GLU A 310 -22.32 -3.91 -25.89
CA GLU A 310 -21.89 -5.07 -26.68
C GLU A 310 -20.40 -5.40 -26.44
N PRO A 311 -20.03 -6.68 -26.32
CA PRO A 311 -18.63 -7.09 -26.17
C PRO A 311 -17.78 -6.75 -27.39
N LYS A 312 -17.04 -5.64 -27.31
CA LYS A 312 -16.09 -5.20 -28.35
C LYS A 312 -14.85 -4.47 -27.82
N TYR A 313 -14.80 -4.24 -26.52
CA TYR A 313 -13.75 -3.46 -25.85
C TYR A 313 -12.63 -4.35 -25.34
N ASP A 314 -11.40 -3.87 -25.33
CA ASP A 314 -10.25 -4.61 -24.79
C ASP A 314 -10.29 -4.67 -23.26
N HIS A 315 -10.87 -3.64 -22.64
CA HIS A 315 -11.09 -3.58 -21.21
C HIS A 315 -12.28 -2.67 -20.88
N ILE A 316 -12.95 -2.91 -19.75
CA ILE A 316 -13.94 -2.00 -19.15
C ILE A 316 -13.48 -1.69 -17.73
N TYR A 317 -13.17 -0.43 -17.45
CA TYR A 317 -12.76 0.08 -16.15
C TYR A 317 -13.98 0.61 -15.36
N PHE A 318 -13.85 0.60 -14.03
CA PHE A 318 -14.93 0.81 -13.07
C PHE A 318 -15.86 2.01 -13.31
N LEU A 319 -17.11 1.85 -12.90
CA LEU A 319 -18.11 2.90 -12.73
C LEU A 319 -17.90 3.57 -11.37
N VAL A 320 -17.81 4.90 -11.30
CA VAL A 320 -17.92 5.63 -10.02
C VAL A 320 -18.82 6.84 -10.26
N GLY A 321 -20.06 6.81 -9.77
CA GLY A 321 -21.01 7.93 -9.86
C GLY A 321 -21.55 8.24 -11.27
N ASN A 322 -22.79 8.75 -11.33
CA ASN A 322 -23.46 9.27 -12.54
C ASN A 322 -23.58 8.33 -13.76
N ASN A 323 -23.56 7.00 -13.58
CA ASN A 323 -23.81 6.05 -14.65
C ASN A 323 -22.85 6.19 -15.86
N ARG A 324 -21.55 6.33 -15.60
CA ARG A 324 -20.51 6.46 -16.63
C ARG A 324 -19.50 5.31 -16.53
N VAL A 325 -19.06 4.80 -17.67
CA VAL A 325 -18.18 3.65 -17.82
C VAL A 325 -16.93 4.10 -18.57
N VAL A 326 -15.75 3.86 -18.01
CA VAL A 326 -14.49 4.01 -18.73
C VAL A 326 -14.17 2.70 -19.44
N PHE A 327 -13.71 2.74 -20.68
CA PHE A 327 -13.36 1.55 -21.43
C PHE A 327 -12.10 1.77 -22.26
N ARG A 328 -11.46 0.68 -22.67
CA ARG A 328 -10.34 0.68 -23.62
C ARG A 328 -10.73 0.02 -24.93
N LEU A 329 -10.36 0.65 -26.04
CA LEU A 329 -10.53 0.15 -27.40
C LEU A 329 -9.29 0.50 -28.22
N ASP A 330 -8.60 -0.52 -28.75
CA ASP A 330 -7.41 -0.36 -29.58
C ASP A 330 -6.35 0.53 -28.90
N ASP A 331 -6.04 0.19 -27.64
CA ASP A 331 -5.14 0.92 -26.73
C ASP A 331 -5.57 2.32 -26.28
N LYS A 332 -6.69 2.84 -26.81
CA LYS A 332 -7.24 4.16 -26.45
C LYS A 332 -8.32 4.05 -25.39
N SER A 333 -8.35 4.99 -24.45
CA SER A 333 -9.39 5.03 -23.42
C SER A 333 -10.49 6.03 -23.80
N ALA A 334 -11.73 5.73 -23.39
CA ALA A 334 -12.88 6.58 -23.61
C ALA A 334 -13.95 6.39 -22.53
N VAL A 335 -14.99 7.22 -22.59
CA VAL A 335 -16.07 7.24 -21.59
C VAL A 335 -17.42 7.11 -22.27
N LEU A 336 -18.22 6.15 -21.83
CA LEU A 336 -19.63 5.96 -22.20
C LEU A 336 -20.52 6.30 -21.00
N ASP A 337 -21.79 6.60 -21.26
CA ASP A 337 -22.81 6.40 -20.25
C ASP A 337 -23.31 4.94 -20.25
N ILE A 338 -24.09 4.56 -19.24
CA ILE A 338 -24.75 3.24 -19.17
C ILE A 338 -25.80 3.00 -20.26
N LYS A 339 -26.05 3.96 -21.16
CA LYS A 339 -26.92 3.78 -22.34
C LYS A 339 -26.08 3.59 -23.60
N ASN A 340 -24.77 3.36 -23.46
CA ASN A 340 -23.83 3.18 -24.54
C ASN A 340 -23.70 4.44 -25.44
N LYS A 341 -23.99 5.63 -24.90
CA LYS A 341 -23.72 6.91 -25.56
C LYS A 341 -22.28 7.31 -25.27
N THR A 342 -21.51 7.58 -26.32
CA THR A 342 -20.16 8.15 -26.17
C THR A 342 -20.24 9.54 -25.54
N ILE A 343 -19.55 9.67 -24.40
CA ILE A 343 -19.38 10.92 -23.65
C ILE A 343 -18.04 11.55 -24.02
N VAL A 344 -17.00 10.73 -24.06
CA VAL A 344 -15.67 11.10 -24.55
C VAL A 344 -15.23 10.08 -25.59
N GLU A 345 -14.90 10.54 -26.79
CA GLU A 345 -14.38 9.70 -27.88
C GLU A 345 -13.02 9.06 -27.50
N PRO A 346 -12.66 7.89 -28.05
CA PRO A 346 -11.39 7.22 -27.75
C PRO A 346 -10.17 8.09 -28.03
N LYS A 347 -9.29 8.22 -27.03
CA LYS A 347 -8.05 8.99 -27.09
C LYS A 347 -6.87 8.25 -26.47
N ASP A 348 -5.66 8.69 -26.81
CA ASP A 348 -4.40 8.26 -26.19
C ASP A 348 -4.20 8.93 -24.80
N GLU A 349 -5.26 8.98 -24.00
CA GLU A 349 -5.29 9.60 -22.68
C GLU A 349 -5.93 8.61 -21.71
N ASP A 350 -5.35 8.41 -20.53
CA ASP A 350 -5.98 7.56 -19.51
C ASP A 350 -7.05 8.34 -18.75
N PHE A 351 -8.26 7.78 -18.72
CA PHE A 351 -9.42 8.34 -18.05
C PHE A 351 -9.68 7.65 -16.71
N PHE A 352 -10.08 8.45 -15.73
CA PHE A 352 -10.62 7.98 -14.45
C PHE A 352 -11.85 8.80 -14.07
N ILE A 353 -12.65 8.32 -13.11
CA ILE A 353 -13.88 9.01 -12.68
C ILE A 353 -13.72 9.43 -11.22
N SER A 354 -14.00 10.70 -10.91
CA SER A 354 -13.96 11.21 -9.54
C SER A 354 -15.11 10.65 -8.68
N ALA A 355 -15.01 10.77 -7.35
CA ALA A 355 -16.04 10.35 -6.41
C ALA A 355 -17.45 10.95 -6.67
N LYS A 356 -17.56 12.03 -7.46
CA LYS A 356 -18.85 12.64 -7.88
C LYS A 356 -19.27 12.31 -9.32
N GLY A 357 -18.62 11.37 -10.00
CA GLY A 357 -19.04 10.94 -11.34
C GLY A 357 -18.55 11.82 -12.50
N LEU A 358 -17.52 12.64 -12.27
CA LEU A 358 -16.93 13.48 -13.31
C LEU A 358 -15.75 12.75 -13.98
N PRO A 359 -15.75 12.57 -15.31
CA PRO A 359 -14.61 12.06 -16.05
C PRO A 359 -13.43 13.02 -15.95
N GLN A 360 -12.29 12.47 -15.59
CA GLN A 360 -11.02 13.16 -15.50
C GLN A 360 -10.00 12.41 -16.36
N PHE A 361 -9.03 13.13 -16.90
CA PHE A 361 -7.91 12.51 -17.61
C PHE A 361 -6.60 13.19 -17.29
N ARG A 362 -5.54 12.41 -17.45
CA ARG A 362 -4.15 12.85 -17.45
C ARG A 362 -3.54 12.36 -18.77
N ALA A 363 -3.11 13.28 -19.64
CA ALA A 363 -2.37 12.90 -20.84
C ALA A 363 -0.92 12.52 -20.51
N GLU A 364 -0.30 11.67 -21.32
CA GLU A 364 1.11 11.25 -21.17
C GLU A 364 2.10 12.43 -21.24
N GLU A 365 1.75 13.49 -21.98
CA GLU A 365 2.43 14.78 -21.83
C GLU A 365 1.96 15.44 -20.53
N GLU A 366 2.84 15.53 -19.53
CA GLU A 366 2.66 15.99 -18.13
C GLU A 366 1.97 17.37 -17.91
N THR A 367 1.44 18.00 -18.95
CA THR A 367 0.89 19.36 -18.95
C THR A 367 -0.60 19.44 -19.28
N LYS A 368 -1.28 18.33 -19.59
CA LYS A 368 -2.72 18.34 -19.94
C LYS A 368 -3.53 17.52 -18.93
N HIS A 369 -4.19 18.23 -18.01
CA HIS A 369 -5.25 17.70 -17.16
C HIS A 369 -6.61 18.22 -17.63
N GLY A 370 -7.65 17.42 -17.47
CA GLY A 370 -9.00 17.89 -17.77
C GLY A 370 -10.10 17.22 -16.99
N VAL A 371 -11.21 17.97 -16.84
CA VAL A 371 -12.43 17.52 -16.18
C VAL A 371 -13.61 17.79 -17.12
N PHE A 372 -14.43 16.78 -17.35
CA PHE A 372 -15.71 16.95 -18.04
C PHE A 372 -16.81 17.20 -17.02
N ASN A 373 -17.68 18.17 -17.28
CA ASN A 373 -18.86 18.38 -16.44
C ASN A 373 -19.92 17.27 -16.65
N ASN A 374 -21.05 17.38 -15.96
CA ASN A 374 -22.17 16.43 -16.13
C ASN A 374 -22.92 16.57 -17.47
N GLU A 375 -22.59 17.58 -18.28
CA GLU A 375 -23.17 17.85 -19.60
C GLU A 375 -22.20 17.56 -20.76
N ASP A 376 -21.15 16.79 -20.50
CA ASP A 376 -20.15 16.35 -21.48
C ASP A 376 -19.31 17.51 -22.08
N LYS A 377 -19.33 18.68 -21.42
CA LYS A 377 -18.50 19.82 -21.78
C LYS A 377 -17.18 19.74 -21.04
N LEU A 378 -16.08 19.73 -21.80
CA LEU A 378 -14.75 19.92 -21.26
C LEU A 378 -14.72 21.26 -20.52
N LEU A 379 -14.53 21.22 -19.20
CA LEU A 379 -14.29 22.44 -18.43
C LEU A 379 -12.99 23.07 -18.94
N PRO A 380 -12.86 24.40 -18.95
CA PRO A 380 -11.68 25.07 -19.50
C PRO A 380 -10.39 24.54 -18.84
N THR A 381 -9.68 23.67 -19.56
CA THR A 381 -8.50 22.92 -19.10
C THR A 381 -7.21 23.72 -19.23
N SER A 382 -7.24 24.78 -20.03
CA SER A 382 -6.09 25.66 -20.30
C SER A 382 -5.52 26.36 -19.05
N SER A 383 -6.21 26.27 -17.91
CA SER A 383 -5.76 26.88 -16.66
C SER A 383 -5.38 25.89 -15.58
N LEU A 384 -5.60 24.57 -15.69
CA LEU A 384 -5.50 23.64 -14.55
C LEU A 384 -4.21 22.80 -14.61
N LYS A 385 -3.35 22.93 -13.59
CA LYS A 385 -2.24 22.02 -13.29
C LYS A 385 -2.58 21.25 -12.00
N GLY A 386 -2.71 19.93 -12.06
CA GLY A 386 -3.05 19.10 -10.90
C GLY A 386 -4.53 19.14 -10.48
N ILE A 387 -5.03 17.98 -10.05
CA ILE A 387 -6.36 17.76 -9.50
C ILE A 387 -6.17 16.92 -8.25
N GLU A 388 -6.35 17.51 -7.07
CA GLU A 388 -6.43 16.77 -5.80
C GLU A 388 -7.89 16.71 -5.32
N SER A 389 -8.37 15.53 -4.95
CA SER A 389 -9.78 15.31 -4.57
C SER A 389 -10.01 15.59 -3.09
N VAL A 390 -10.84 16.60 -2.78
CA VAL A 390 -11.10 17.05 -1.40
C VAL A 390 -12.57 16.86 -1.02
N ASN A 391 -12.96 15.63 -0.69
CA ASN A 391 -14.20 15.22 0.01
C ASN A 391 -15.58 15.65 -0.62
N GLU A 392 -16.66 15.03 -0.13
CA GLU A 392 -18.03 14.92 -0.63
C GLU A 392 -18.81 16.24 -0.86
N SER A 393 -18.27 17.41 -0.50
CA SER A 393 -19.04 18.67 -0.54
C SER A 393 -18.64 19.66 -1.64
N ILE A 394 -17.36 19.80 -2.02
CA ILE A 394 -16.89 20.87 -2.95
C ILE A 394 -15.71 20.35 -3.81
N LEU A 395 -15.50 20.89 -5.02
CA LEU A 395 -14.50 20.38 -5.96
C LEU A 395 -13.07 20.76 -5.59
N THR A 396 -12.20 19.85 -6.03
CA THR A 396 -10.84 20.03 -6.54
C THR A 396 -10.20 21.39 -6.27
N ILE A 397 -9.19 21.35 -5.41
CA ILE A 397 -8.11 22.33 -5.40
C ILE A 397 -7.38 22.19 -6.73
N SER A 398 -7.34 23.28 -7.51
CA SER A 398 -6.63 23.26 -8.78
C SER A 398 -5.72 24.46 -8.89
N GLN A 399 -4.52 24.20 -9.39
CA GLN A 399 -3.53 25.22 -9.64
C GLN A 399 -3.85 25.91 -10.96
N HIS A 400 -4.07 27.21 -10.91
CA HIS A 400 -4.25 28.06 -12.09
C HIS A 400 -2.90 28.24 -12.82
N SER A 401 -2.90 28.65 -14.09
CA SER A 401 -1.69 28.82 -14.92
C SER A 401 -0.61 29.76 -14.36
N ASN A 402 -0.94 30.52 -13.31
CA ASN A 402 -0.06 31.40 -12.56
C ASN A 402 0.50 30.74 -11.27
N ASN A 403 0.40 29.42 -11.15
CA ASN A 403 0.77 28.63 -9.97
C ASN A 403 0.01 28.99 -8.68
N LYS A 404 -1.19 29.59 -8.78
CA LYS A 404 -2.05 29.89 -7.63
C LYS A 404 -3.19 28.89 -7.50
N TYR A 405 -3.56 28.58 -6.26
CA TYR A 405 -4.63 27.66 -5.93
C TYR A 405 -5.93 28.38 -5.58
N GLY A 406 -7.04 27.77 -5.97
CA GLY A 406 -8.40 28.18 -5.62
C GLY A 406 -9.30 26.96 -5.43
N ILE A 407 -10.57 27.20 -5.16
CA ILE A 407 -11.57 26.16 -4.89
C ILE A 407 -12.68 26.24 -5.94
N LEU A 408 -13.02 25.11 -6.57
CA LEU A 408 -14.07 24.99 -7.59
C LEU A 408 -15.37 24.42 -6.96
N ASN A 409 -16.55 24.76 -7.48
CA ASN A 409 -17.81 24.06 -7.19
C ASN A 409 -18.08 22.98 -8.23
N SER A 410 -19.05 22.07 -8.02
CA SER A 410 -19.35 20.92 -8.90
C SER A 410 -19.63 21.22 -10.38
N GLU A 411 -19.79 22.50 -10.73
CA GLU A 411 -20.03 23.00 -12.08
C GLU A 411 -18.73 23.51 -12.75
N GLY A 412 -17.59 23.47 -12.06
CA GLY A 412 -16.31 23.99 -12.54
C GLY A 412 -16.17 25.51 -12.37
N ILE A 413 -16.95 26.13 -11.49
CA ILE A 413 -16.92 27.57 -11.21
C ILE A 413 -16.08 27.83 -9.97
N TRP A 414 -15.20 28.83 -10.00
CA TRP A 414 -14.43 29.26 -8.83
C TRP A 414 -15.35 29.79 -7.72
N VAL A 415 -15.40 29.07 -6.60
CA VAL A 415 -15.99 29.56 -5.34
C VAL A 415 -14.97 30.45 -4.63
N VAL A 416 -13.70 30.03 -4.70
CA VAL A 416 -12.55 30.80 -4.24
C VAL A 416 -11.64 30.97 -5.44
N THR A 417 -11.51 32.20 -5.93
CA THR A 417 -10.65 32.50 -7.08
C THR A 417 -9.19 32.17 -6.78
N PRO A 418 -8.37 31.73 -7.76
CA PRO A 418 -6.98 31.34 -7.53
C PRO A 418 -6.11 32.50 -7.09
N ILE A 419 -5.85 32.57 -5.78
CA ILE A 419 -5.05 33.64 -5.16
C ILE A 419 -4.01 33.10 -4.17
N TYR A 420 -4.18 31.87 -3.71
CA TYR A 420 -3.33 31.25 -2.69
C TYR A 420 -2.10 30.61 -3.32
N ASP A 421 -0.97 30.63 -2.64
CA ASP A 421 0.23 29.91 -3.07
C ASP A 421 0.07 28.39 -2.89
N GLU A 422 -0.76 27.96 -1.93
CA GLU A 422 -1.07 26.56 -1.63
C GLU A 422 -2.40 26.48 -0.85
N LEU A 423 -3.15 25.40 -1.03
CA LEU A 423 -4.34 25.04 -0.24
C LEU A 423 -4.23 23.55 0.13
N GLU A 424 -4.49 23.19 1.39
CA GLU A 424 -4.51 21.79 1.84
C GLU A 424 -5.94 21.24 2.01
N ASN A 425 -6.07 19.98 2.43
CA ASN A 425 -7.35 19.33 2.68
C ASN A 425 -8.20 20.04 3.75
N ILE A 426 -9.52 19.90 3.63
CA ILE A 426 -10.47 20.38 4.63
C ILE A 426 -10.35 19.53 5.90
N ASP A 427 -10.13 20.17 7.04
CA ASP A 427 -10.07 19.50 8.35
C ASP A 427 -11.46 19.08 8.87
N GLU A 428 -11.50 18.36 10.00
CA GLU A 428 -12.74 17.89 10.64
C GLU A 428 -13.70 19.02 11.06
N PHE A 429 -13.23 20.27 11.07
CA PHE A 429 -13.99 21.46 11.43
C PHE A 429 -14.45 22.27 10.20
N GLY A 430 -14.14 21.81 8.98
CA GLY A 430 -14.54 22.48 7.75
C GLY A 430 -13.64 23.66 7.36
N LEU A 431 -12.41 23.71 7.89
CA LEU A 431 -11.42 24.72 7.56
C LEU A 431 -10.38 24.19 6.58
N VAL A 432 -9.89 25.07 5.71
CA VAL A 432 -8.83 24.79 4.74
C VAL A 432 -7.59 25.55 5.18
N LYS A 433 -6.46 24.85 5.37
CA LYS A 433 -5.18 25.52 5.55
C LYS A 433 -4.80 26.18 4.23
N ALA A 434 -4.58 27.49 4.29
CA ALA A 434 -4.41 28.33 3.12
C ALA A 434 -3.17 29.19 3.24
N THR A 435 -2.41 29.22 2.16
CA THR A 435 -1.12 29.87 2.10
C THR A 435 -1.19 31.10 1.21
N LEU A 436 -0.71 32.23 1.72
CA LEU A 436 -0.61 33.50 1.01
C LEU A 436 0.68 34.24 1.40
N GLN A 437 1.51 34.58 0.40
CA GLN A 437 2.75 35.35 0.56
C GLN A 437 3.73 34.73 1.58
N ASN A 438 4.02 33.44 1.44
CA ASN A 438 4.90 32.70 2.33
C ASN A 438 4.42 32.58 3.78
N LYS A 439 3.14 32.86 4.03
CA LYS A 439 2.49 32.61 5.31
C LYS A 439 1.23 31.80 5.13
N TYR A 440 0.93 30.91 6.07
CA TYR A 440 -0.31 30.17 6.11
C TYR A 440 -1.19 30.59 7.28
N GLY A 441 -2.48 30.34 7.09
CA GLY A 441 -3.54 30.46 8.07
C GLY A 441 -4.66 29.49 7.71
N TRP A 442 -5.87 29.74 8.19
CA TRP A 442 -7.03 28.89 7.91
C TRP A 442 -8.20 29.71 7.39
N ILE A 443 -8.79 29.28 6.28
CA ILE A 443 -9.99 29.86 5.68
C ILE A 443 -11.17 28.89 5.84
N ASP A 444 -12.39 29.41 5.84
CA ASP A 444 -13.55 28.57 5.57
C ASP A 444 -13.68 28.25 4.08
N ILE A 445 -14.58 27.31 3.74
CA ILE A 445 -14.89 26.90 2.37
C ILE A 445 -15.39 28.01 1.44
N LYS A 446 -15.68 29.22 1.96
CA LYS A 446 -16.05 30.40 1.17
C LYS A 446 -14.86 31.34 0.96
N GLY A 447 -13.69 31.00 1.48
CA GLY A 447 -12.48 31.81 1.39
C GLY A 447 -12.32 32.87 2.47
N ASN A 448 -13.13 32.86 3.54
CA ASN A 448 -12.98 33.84 4.63
C ASN A 448 -11.96 33.33 5.65
N TRP A 449 -10.96 34.16 5.97
CA TRP A 449 -10.00 33.86 7.04
C TRP A 449 -10.69 33.68 8.39
N LYS A 450 -10.41 32.54 9.04
CA LYS A 450 -10.68 32.31 10.46
C LYS A 450 -9.44 32.57 11.30
N ILE A 451 -8.28 32.21 10.77
CA ILE A 451 -6.99 32.67 11.27
C ILE A 451 -6.24 33.27 10.09
N GLU A 452 -5.93 34.56 10.18
CA GLU A 452 -5.17 35.28 9.15
C GLU A 452 -3.79 34.64 8.92
N PRO A 453 -3.23 34.75 7.70
CA PRO A 453 -1.95 34.14 7.35
C PRO A 453 -0.84 34.84 8.12
N LYS A 454 -0.38 34.19 9.20
CA LYS A 454 0.63 34.75 10.11
C LYS A 454 1.77 33.78 10.41
N PHE A 455 1.56 32.49 10.16
CA PHE A 455 2.56 31.45 10.37
C PHE A 455 3.38 31.27 9.11
N ASP A 456 4.69 31.22 9.21
CA ASP A 456 5.53 31.03 8.03
C ASP A 456 5.32 29.63 7.47
N ILE A 457 5.12 29.50 6.16
CA ILE A 457 5.06 28.17 5.55
C ILE A 457 6.43 27.54 5.74
N ARG A 458 6.43 26.25 6.08
CA ARG A 458 7.51 25.39 5.63
C ARG A 458 7.54 25.51 4.10
N THR A 459 8.63 25.94 3.48
CA THR A 459 8.88 25.51 2.09
C THR A 459 9.02 23.99 2.15
N SER A 460 7.91 23.27 2.03
CA SER A 460 7.87 21.82 2.13
C SER A 460 8.10 21.21 0.76
N LEU A 461 9.27 20.63 0.56
CA LEU A 461 9.21 19.18 0.33
C LEU A 461 8.86 18.53 1.69
N GLU A 462 8.07 17.46 1.64
CA GLU A 462 7.47 16.70 2.76
C GLU A 462 6.06 17.13 3.18
N ASN A 463 5.09 16.83 2.31
CA ASN A 463 3.95 16.03 2.73
C ASN A 463 4.22 14.59 2.29
N TYR A 464 4.89 13.81 3.12
CA TYR A 464 4.73 12.36 3.14
C TYR A 464 4.83 11.91 4.59
N ASP A 465 3.99 10.94 4.93
CA ASP A 465 3.89 10.29 6.21
C ASP A 465 5.26 9.96 6.85
N ASP A 466 5.23 9.92 8.17
CA ASP A 466 6.29 9.61 9.12
C ASP A 466 7.50 8.77 8.60
N ASP A 467 8.70 9.17 9.06
CA ASP A 467 9.97 8.43 9.20
C ASP A 467 11.20 8.72 8.31
N TYR A 468 11.21 9.73 7.43
CA TYR A 468 12.44 10.09 6.71
C TYR A 468 12.77 11.58 6.82
N TYR A 469 13.97 11.89 7.32
CA TYR A 469 14.56 13.23 7.27
C TYR A 469 14.99 13.51 5.83
N THR A 470 14.26 14.34 5.08
CA THR A 470 14.69 14.79 3.75
C THR A 470 15.57 16.02 3.94
N ILE A 471 16.88 15.85 3.72
CA ILE A 471 17.81 16.96 3.54
C ILE A 471 17.69 17.35 2.06
N GLN A 472 16.87 18.38 1.78
CA GLN A 472 16.76 18.97 0.46
C GLN A 472 18.05 19.73 0.13
N PHE A 473 18.91 19.16 -0.72
CA PHE A 473 19.92 19.97 -1.39
C PHE A 473 19.22 20.86 -2.42
N LEU A 474 19.61 22.13 -2.45
CA LEU A 474 19.39 23.01 -3.59
C LEU A 474 20.32 22.53 -4.72
N ILE A 475 19.92 21.49 -5.45
CA ILE A 475 20.44 21.21 -6.79
C ILE A 475 19.48 21.92 -7.72
N GLU A 476 19.73 23.21 -7.94
CA GLU A 476 18.85 24.11 -8.69
C GLU A 476 18.76 23.79 -10.20
N ASP A 477 19.37 22.69 -10.67
CA ASP A 477 19.21 22.20 -12.03
C ASP A 477 18.98 20.67 -12.04
N THR A 478 17.75 20.26 -12.30
CA THR A 478 17.42 18.89 -12.76
C THR A 478 18.30 18.55 -13.96
N PHE A 479 19.20 17.58 -13.82
CA PHE A 479 20.10 17.14 -14.90
C PHE A 479 19.36 16.36 -16.00
N ARG A 480 18.83 17.09 -16.99
CA ARG A 480 18.58 16.53 -18.32
C ARG A 480 19.90 16.55 -19.10
N PHE A 481 20.59 15.41 -19.15
CA PHE A 481 21.81 15.29 -19.95
C PHE A 481 21.46 15.05 -21.43
N ASP A 482 21.93 15.93 -22.31
CA ASP A 482 22.22 15.58 -23.69
C ASP A 482 23.59 14.88 -23.77
N LYS A 483 23.84 14.16 -24.87
CA LYS A 483 25.01 13.27 -25.06
C LYS A 483 26.38 13.97 -24.92
N GLU A 484 26.43 15.30 -24.94
CA GLU A 484 27.64 16.12 -24.77
C GLU A 484 27.89 16.56 -23.31
N ASP A 485 26.87 16.59 -22.44
CA ASP A 485 26.99 17.04 -21.05
C ASP A 485 27.52 15.95 -20.09
N LEU A 486 27.62 14.71 -20.57
CA LEU A 486 28.19 13.56 -19.84
C LEU A 486 29.68 13.72 -19.50
N GLN A 487 30.38 14.69 -20.08
CA GLN A 487 31.77 14.98 -19.73
C GLN A 487 31.92 15.65 -18.35
N ASN A 488 30.82 16.14 -17.75
CA ASN A 488 30.82 16.82 -16.45
C ASN A 488 30.17 15.97 -15.35
N VAL A 489 30.60 14.71 -15.22
CA VAL A 489 30.40 13.96 -13.97
C VAL A 489 31.15 14.73 -12.88
N PHE A 490 30.44 15.25 -11.88
CA PHE A 490 31.07 16.01 -10.80
C PHE A 490 31.83 15.07 -9.88
N PHE A 491 33.14 14.99 -10.10
CA PHE A 491 34.09 14.49 -9.10
C PHE A 491 34.20 15.54 -8.00
N TYR A 492 33.82 15.16 -6.79
CA TYR A 492 34.08 16.00 -5.63
C TYR A 492 35.47 15.69 -5.11
N ASP A 493 36.35 16.69 -5.08
CA ASP A 493 37.65 16.58 -4.38
C ASP A 493 37.45 16.23 -2.89
N GLU A 494 36.33 16.66 -2.29
CA GLU A 494 35.85 16.25 -0.98
C GLU A 494 34.32 16.08 -0.99
N ILE A 495 33.83 14.89 -0.62
CA ILE A 495 32.39 14.60 -0.61
C ILE A 495 31.67 15.35 0.53
N PRO A 496 30.61 16.12 0.25
CA PRO A 496 29.85 16.86 1.26
C PRO A 496 29.30 15.97 2.39
N ASN A 497 29.40 16.41 3.65
CA ASN A 497 28.90 15.67 4.82
C ASN A 497 27.40 15.36 4.77
N THR A 498 26.62 16.22 4.12
CA THR A 498 25.18 16.05 3.90
C THR A 498 24.86 14.89 2.96
N ILE A 499 25.73 14.62 1.98
CA ILE A 499 25.64 13.45 1.10
C ILE A 499 26.02 12.16 1.85
N LYS A 500 27.03 12.20 2.72
CA LYS A 500 27.39 11.06 3.60
C LYS A 500 26.25 10.65 4.54
N LEU A 501 25.33 11.57 4.84
CA LEU A 501 24.15 11.34 5.68
C LEU A 501 22.99 10.66 4.94
N VAL A 502 22.81 10.89 3.62
CA VAL A 502 21.76 10.24 2.79
C VAL A 502 21.91 8.73 2.78
N PHE A 503 23.16 8.24 2.74
CA PHE A 503 23.49 6.83 2.89
C PHE A 503 23.32 6.27 4.33
N GLY A 504 22.85 7.08 5.30
CA GLY A 504 22.63 6.69 6.71
C GLY A 504 21.13 6.53 7.04
N LYS A 505 20.62 5.34 7.40
CA LYS A 505 20.87 4.60 8.66
C LYS A 505 21.44 3.18 8.49
N GLY A 506 21.72 2.73 7.26
CA GLY A 506 22.09 1.34 6.95
C GLY A 506 23.59 1.02 6.88
N LEU A 507 24.45 2.02 6.61
CA LEU A 507 25.89 1.85 6.46
C LEU A 507 26.65 2.14 7.76
N ASN A 508 27.64 1.31 8.09
CA ASN A 508 28.56 1.51 9.23
C ASN A 508 29.39 2.80 9.03
N GLU A 509 29.64 3.55 10.11
CA GLU A 509 30.43 4.79 10.14
C GLU A 509 31.79 4.64 9.43
N GLU A 510 32.45 3.50 9.59
CA GLU A 510 33.75 3.21 8.96
C GLU A 510 33.72 3.26 7.43
N PHE A 511 32.62 2.84 6.79
CA PHE A 511 32.48 2.92 5.33
C PHE A 511 32.09 4.33 4.85
N ARG A 512 31.43 5.13 5.72
CA ARG A 512 31.06 6.51 5.37
C ARG A 512 32.27 7.43 5.32
N GLU A 513 33.27 7.17 6.14
CA GLU A 513 34.48 7.99 6.20
C GLU A 513 35.40 7.80 4.99
N ASN A 514 35.33 6.66 4.30
CA ASN A 514 36.21 6.32 3.19
C ASN A 514 35.52 6.29 1.81
N LEU A 515 34.37 6.96 1.66
CA LEU A 515 33.66 7.09 0.40
C LEU A 515 34.52 7.89 -0.61
N GLU A 516 34.75 7.36 -1.81
CA GLU A 516 35.59 8.02 -2.85
C GLU A 516 34.76 8.51 -4.03
N TYR A 517 33.83 7.70 -4.56
CA TYR A 517 32.97 8.10 -5.67
C TYR A 517 31.51 7.92 -5.32
N LEU A 518 30.67 8.77 -5.91
CA LEU A 518 29.25 8.75 -5.65
C LEU A 518 28.44 9.16 -6.87
N LEU A 519 27.47 8.31 -7.21
CA LEU A 519 26.54 8.56 -8.29
C LEU A 519 25.12 8.49 -7.71
N PHE A 520 24.40 9.61 -7.78
CA PHE A 520 22.96 9.65 -7.52
C PHE A 520 22.21 9.78 -8.83
N TYR A 521 21.08 9.09 -8.93
CA TYR A 521 20.16 9.23 -10.04
C TYR A 521 18.74 9.38 -9.49
N ASP A 522 18.09 10.49 -9.84
CA ASP A 522 16.69 10.73 -9.54
C ASP A 522 15.86 10.31 -10.76
N ASP A 523 15.08 9.23 -10.62
CA ASP A 523 14.12 8.80 -11.63
C ASP A 523 12.73 9.28 -11.22
N SER A 524 12.48 10.58 -11.33
CA SER A 524 11.21 11.21 -10.91
C SER A 524 9.99 10.85 -11.80
N VAL A 525 9.98 9.68 -12.45
CA VAL A 525 8.88 9.19 -13.29
C VAL A 525 7.78 8.51 -12.46
N ASP A 526 8.09 8.03 -11.25
CA ASP A 526 7.12 7.27 -10.43
C ASP A 526 6.94 7.77 -8.97
N ASN A 527 7.49 8.95 -8.63
CA ASN A 527 7.37 9.59 -7.31
C ASN A 527 7.80 8.66 -6.13
N SER A 528 8.71 7.72 -6.34
CA SER A 528 8.91 6.62 -5.38
C SER A 528 10.26 6.59 -4.61
N GLY A 529 11.24 7.44 -4.93
CA GLY A 529 12.44 7.69 -4.09
C GLY A 529 13.77 7.75 -4.85
N GLU A 530 14.82 8.23 -4.17
CA GLU A 530 16.19 8.39 -4.68
C GLU A 530 16.95 7.04 -4.70
N ASP A 531 17.42 6.59 -5.87
CA ASP A 531 18.35 5.46 -6.01
C ASP A 531 19.80 5.97 -6.21
N GLY A 532 20.77 5.34 -5.56
CA GLY A 532 22.16 5.81 -5.55
C GLY A 532 23.20 4.70 -5.45
N ILE A 533 24.33 4.88 -6.14
CA ILE A 533 25.51 4.03 -6.10
C ILE A 533 26.63 4.77 -5.39
N ALA A 534 27.24 4.14 -4.38
CA ALA A 534 28.47 4.62 -3.77
C ALA A 534 29.62 3.66 -4.04
N ILE A 535 30.80 4.20 -4.35
CA ILE A 535 32.05 3.46 -4.33
C ILE A 535 32.87 3.97 -3.15
N VAL A 536 33.09 3.08 -2.20
CA VAL A 536 33.89 3.32 -1.00
C VAL A 536 35.24 2.65 -1.19
N LYS A 537 36.33 3.31 -0.82
CA LYS A 537 37.62 2.65 -0.69
C LYS A 537 37.81 2.24 0.76
N LYS A 538 38.45 1.12 1.06
CA LYS A 538 38.87 0.79 2.43
C LYS A 538 40.16 0.01 2.35
N GLU A 539 41.21 0.59 2.94
CA GLU A 539 42.58 0.10 2.77
C GLU A 539 42.92 0.05 1.26
N GLU A 540 43.36 -1.10 0.74
CA GLU A 540 43.63 -1.29 -0.70
C GLU A 540 42.37 -1.61 -1.51
N ASN A 541 41.20 -1.83 -0.88
CA ASN A 541 40.01 -2.44 -1.53
C ASN A 541 38.98 -1.38 -1.93
N TYR A 542 38.21 -1.67 -2.99
CA TYR A 542 37.06 -0.87 -3.39
C TYR A 542 35.75 -1.58 -3.01
N PHE A 543 34.66 -0.86 -2.80
CA PHE A 543 33.39 -1.43 -2.35
C PHE A 543 32.28 -0.74 -3.09
N LEU A 544 31.47 -1.51 -3.81
CA LEU A 544 30.29 -1.00 -4.49
C LEU A 544 29.09 -1.15 -3.56
N ILE A 545 28.40 -0.06 -3.28
CA ILE A 545 27.20 -0.06 -2.45
C ILE A 545 26.04 0.44 -3.28
N LEU A 546 24.99 -0.38 -3.37
CA LEU A 546 23.75 -0.02 -4.02
C LEU A 546 22.73 0.34 -2.95
N SER A 547 22.20 1.55 -2.98
CA SER A 547 21.01 1.91 -2.22
C SER A 547 19.80 1.29 -2.92
N GLN A 548 19.00 0.47 -2.21
CA GLN A 548 17.76 -0.08 -2.75
C GLN A 548 16.55 0.75 -2.30
N HIS A 549 15.63 0.95 -3.24
CA HIS A 549 14.22 1.24 -3.01
C HIS A 549 13.63 0.38 -1.88
N ARG A 550 13.11 1.03 -0.83
CA ARG A 550 12.26 0.43 0.22
C ARG A 550 12.78 -0.83 0.95
N GLN A 551 14.09 -0.99 1.20
CA GLN A 551 14.68 -1.50 2.48
C GLN A 551 16.16 -1.88 2.36
N LYS A 552 17.01 -1.16 3.12
CA LYS A 552 18.46 -1.32 3.39
C LYS A 552 19.42 -1.20 2.19
N PRO A 553 20.51 -0.40 2.29
CA PRO A 553 21.58 -0.41 1.30
C PRO A 553 22.24 -1.79 1.26
N THR A 554 22.46 -2.32 0.05
CA THR A 554 23.17 -3.57 -0.17
C THR A 554 24.63 -3.29 -0.48
N ILE A 555 25.53 -3.86 0.35
CA ILE A 555 26.98 -3.68 0.24
C ILE A 555 27.57 -4.87 -0.54
N PHE A 556 28.26 -4.58 -1.64
CA PHE A 556 29.07 -5.53 -2.38
C PHE A 556 30.56 -5.30 -2.07
N PHE A 557 31.30 -6.39 -1.89
CA PHE A 557 32.73 -6.35 -1.58
C PHE A 557 33.51 -6.53 -2.87
N LEU A 558 34.25 -5.50 -3.29
CA LEU A 558 35.16 -5.59 -4.43
C LEU A 558 36.62 -5.65 -3.93
N HIS A 559 37.14 -6.84 -3.69
CA HIS A 559 38.47 -7.01 -3.09
C HIS A 559 39.59 -6.35 -3.92
N SER A 560 40.51 -5.66 -3.26
CA SER A 560 41.72 -4.94 -3.72
C SER A 560 42.72 -5.73 -4.56
N GLN A 561 42.50 -7.02 -4.71
CA GLN A 561 43.41 -7.90 -5.45
C GLN A 561 42.87 -8.18 -6.85
N PHE A 562 41.85 -7.45 -7.29
CA PHE A 562 41.44 -7.44 -8.69
C PHE A 562 42.51 -6.71 -9.49
N GLU A 563 43.42 -7.46 -10.09
CA GLU A 563 44.34 -6.89 -11.08
C GLU A 563 43.58 -6.52 -12.37
N LYS A 564 42.41 -7.13 -12.66
CA LYS A 564 41.53 -6.81 -13.81
C LYS A 564 40.07 -7.23 -13.58
N TRP A 565 39.14 -6.52 -14.21
CA TRP A 565 37.73 -6.91 -14.40
C TRP A 565 37.39 -6.72 -15.89
N GLU A 566 36.75 -7.72 -16.51
CA GLU A 566 36.33 -7.64 -17.92
C GLU A 566 34.80 -7.76 -18.04
N ILE A 567 34.19 -6.83 -18.75
CA ILE A 567 32.77 -6.87 -19.13
C ILE A 567 32.65 -7.81 -20.32
N ASN A 568 32.18 -9.04 -20.08
CA ASN A 568 32.23 -10.11 -21.08
C ASN A 568 31.05 -10.12 -22.06
N SER A 569 29.85 -9.70 -21.64
CA SER A 569 28.70 -9.59 -22.55
C SER A 569 27.57 -8.74 -22.00
N PHE A 570 26.79 -8.18 -22.92
CA PHE A 570 25.54 -7.46 -22.69
C PHE A 570 24.42 -8.16 -23.47
N CYS A 571 23.32 -8.51 -22.81
CA CYS A 571 22.17 -9.13 -23.46
C CYS A 571 20.88 -8.36 -23.16
N LEU A 572 20.04 -8.20 -24.18
CA LEU A 572 18.73 -7.56 -24.13
C LEU A 572 17.67 -8.66 -24.10
N ASP A 573 16.88 -8.74 -23.03
CA ASP A 573 15.64 -9.53 -23.04
C ASP A 573 14.42 -8.65 -22.72
N GLU A 574 13.21 -9.18 -22.96
CA GLU A 574 11.96 -8.44 -22.82
C GLU A 574 11.56 -8.15 -21.35
N VAL A 575 12.34 -8.59 -20.36
CA VAL A 575 12.00 -8.50 -18.93
C VAL A 575 13.09 -7.82 -18.08
N GLY A 576 14.28 -7.50 -18.61
CA GLY A 576 15.29 -6.71 -17.91
C GLY A 576 16.65 -6.63 -18.63
N TYR A 577 17.56 -5.82 -18.08
CA TYR A 577 18.95 -5.73 -18.55
C TYR A 577 19.86 -6.60 -17.69
N LEU A 578 20.53 -7.57 -18.33
CA LEU A 578 21.48 -8.46 -17.67
C LEU A 578 22.91 -7.91 -17.86
N PHE A 579 23.55 -7.50 -16.77
CA PHE A 579 24.96 -7.11 -16.76
C PHE A 579 25.82 -8.24 -16.21
N SER A 580 26.93 -8.56 -16.87
CA SER A 580 27.82 -9.65 -16.46
C SER A 580 29.24 -9.16 -16.16
N ILE A 581 29.72 -9.39 -14.94
CA ILE A 581 31.09 -9.06 -14.52
C ILE A 581 31.85 -10.38 -14.32
N THR A 582 33.02 -10.49 -14.93
CA THR A 582 33.95 -11.60 -14.68
C THR A 582 35.06 -11.13 -13.77
N THR A 583 35.23 -11.83 -12.64
CA THR A 583 36.27 -11.51 -11.66
C THR A 583 37.23 -12.69 -11.51
N ASP A 584 38.50 -12.39 -11.36
CA ASP A 584 39.56 -13.37 -11.14
C ASP A 584 39.55 -13.94 -9.69
N ILE A 585 38.90 -13.27 -8.73
CA ILE A 585 38.80 -13.74 -7.34
C ILE A 585 37.33 -13.76 -6.89
N ASP A 586 36.97 -14.69 -6.01
CA ASP A 586 35.64 -14.82 -5.38
C ASP A 586 35.21 -13.49 -4.73
N ALA A 587 34.27 -12.76 -5.36
CA ALA A 587 33.57 -11.66 -4.72
C ALA A 587 32.66 -12.21 -3.61
N LYS A 588 32.80 -11.69 -2.38
CA LYS A 588 31.98 -12.10 -1.24
C LYS A 588 30.73 -11.23 -1.18
N VAL A 589 29.59 -11.79 -1.53
CA VAL A 589 28.31 -11.07 -1.48
C VAL A 589 27.62 -11.31 -0.14
N ILE A 590 27.11 -10.24 0.48
CA ILE A 590 26.55 -10.28 1.85
C ILE A 590 25.00 -10.20 1.84
N SER A 591 24.35 -10.07 0.68
CA SER A 591 22.88 -9.98 0.52
C SER A 591 22.43 -10.49 -0.85
N GLU A 592 21.43 -11.40 -0.92
CA GLU A 592 21.18 -12.34 -2.03
C GLU A 592 20.05 -12.00 -3.02
N ASN A 593 19.43 -10.83 -2.97
CA ASN A 593 18.14 -10.68 -3.66
C ASN A 593 18.21 -10.50 -5.20
N HIS A 594 19.32 -10.01 -5.80
CA HIS A 594 19.34 -9.56 -7.22
C HIS A 594 20.58 -9.99 -8.04
N TYR A 595 21.27 -11.07 -7.68
CA TYR A 595 22.37 -11.58 -8.50
C TYR A 595 22.41 -13.11 -8.49
N ARG A 596 23.09 -13.69 -9.48
CA ARG A 596 23.37 -15.13 -9.54
C ARG A 596 24.81 -15.35 -10.01
N ILE A 597 25.46 -16.37 -9.45
CA ILE A 597 26.76 -16.87 -9.93
C ILE A 597 26.44 -17.90 -11.02
N ILE A 598 26.93 -17.67 -12.24
CA ILE A 598 26.54 -18.51 -13.38
C ILE A 598 27.48 -19.70 -13.58
N ASP A 599 28.81 -19.56 -13.39
CA ASP A 599 29.77 -20.67 -13.46
C ASP A 599 31.18 -20.29 -12.94
N ASP A 600 31.98 -21.29 -12.52
CA ASP A 600 33.45 -21.19 -12.37
C ASP A 600 34.09 -21.50 -13.74
N LEU A 601 34.69 -20.50 -14.40
CA LEU A 601 35.32 -20.66 -15.73
C LEU A 601 36.63 -21.45 -15.59
N LYS A 602 36.58 -22.78 -15.79
CA LYS A 602 37.76 -23.64 -15.70
C LYS A 602 38.59 -23.62 -16.99
N GLY A 603 39.71 -22.90 -16.99
CA GLY A 603 40.69 -23.00 -18.08
C GLY A 603 42.02 -22.29 -17.80
N THR A 604 43.09 -23.09 -17.70
CA THR A 604 44.53 -22.73 -17.56
C THR A 604 44.98 -22.14 -16.23
N GLU A 605 46.22 -22.43 -15.81
CA GLU A 605 46.76 -22.32 -14.44
C GLU A 605 46.92 -20.88 -13.89
N GLN A 606 46.22 -19.91 -14.46
CA GLN A 606 46.10 -18.57 -13.93
C GLN A 606 44.63 -18.31 -13.64
N ILE A 607 44.35 -18.28 -12.34
CA ILE A 607 43.20 -17.67 -11.69
C ILE A 607 41.81 -18.23 -12.10
N LYS A 608 41.08 -18.81 -11.14
CA LYS A 608 39.70 -19.28 -11.36
C LYS A 608 38.77 -18.08 -11.37
N SER A 609 38.33 -17.64 -12.54
CA SER A 609 37.40 -16.52 -12.62
C SER A 609 35.93 -16.97 -12.46
N ARG A 610 35.12 -16.09 -11.87
CA ARG A 610 33.67 -16.25 -11.67
C ARG A 610 32.89 -15.21 -12.45
N LEU A 611 31.78 -15.65 -13.06
CA LEU A 611 30.83 -14.78 -13.74
C LEU A 611 29.66 -14.45 -12.81
N TYR A 612 29.48 -13.17 -12.51
CA TYR A 612 28.36 -12.64 -11.74
C TYR A 612 27.40 -11.91 -12.68
N THR A 613 26.10 -12.18 -12.56
CA THR A 613 25.08 -11.43 -13.30
C THR A 613 24.18 -10.63 -12.39
N PHE A 614 23.90 -9.40 -12.82
CA PHE A 614 23.05 -8.43 -12.13
C PHE A 614 21.87 -8.06 -13.02
N ASP A 615 20.66 -8.10 -12.43
CA ASP A 615 19.44 -7.67 -13.09
C ASP A 615 19.17 -6.20 -12.77
N PHE A 616 19.14 -5.35 -13.80
CA PHE A 616 18.82 -3.92 -13.66
C PHE A 616 17.48 -3.60 -14.34
N TYR A 617 16.65 -2.81 -13.65
CA TYR A 617 15.35 -2.37 -14.15
C TYR A 617 15.42 -1.10 -15.01
N ASN A 618 16.55 -0.35 -14.98
CA ASN A 618 16.70 0.92 -15.69
C ASN A 618 17.96 0.95 -16.60
N ASN A 619 17.72 1.16 -17.89
CA ASN A 619 18.70 1.33 -18.97
C ASN A 619 19.77 2.39 -18.72
N ARG A 620 19.34 3.55 -18.25
CA ARG A 620 20.17 4.75 -18.10
C ARG A 620 21.10 4.60 -16.90
N PHE A 621 20.59 3.98 -15.84
CA PHE A 621 21.34 3.62 -14.64
C PHE A 621 22.49 2.65 -14.93
N LEU A 622 22.22 1.59 -15.71
CA LEU A 622 23.24 0.61 -16.08
C LEU A 622 24.38 1.22 -16.90
N ARG A 623 24.07 2.15 -17.81
CA ARG A 623 25.09 2.81 -18.63
C ARG A 623 26.02 3.70 -17.79
N LEU A 624 25.49 4.42 -16.82
CA LEU A 624 26.28 5.27 -15.91
C LEU A 624 27.23 4.43 -15.04
N LEU A 625 26.78 3.25 -14.59
CA LEU A 625 27.63 2.33 -13.85
C LEU A 625 28.80 1.80 -14.69
N ILE A 626 28.55 1.46 -15.96
CA ILE A 626 29.61 1.02 -16.89
C ILE A 626 30.66 2.12 -17.06
N GLU A 627 30.22 3.35 -17.36
CA GLU A 627 31.12 4.50 -17.57
C GLU A 627 31.94 4.82 -16.30
N LEU A 628 31.34 4.71 -15.11
CA LEU A 628 32.04 4.90 -13.83
C LEU A 628 33.10 3.82 -13.57
N CYS A 629 32.75 2.55 -13.78
CA CYS A 629 33.71 1.47 -13.57
C CYS A 629 34.87 1.57 -14.57
N GLU A 630 34.59 1.85 -15.87
CA GLU A 630 35.63 2.07 -16.88
C GLU A 630 36.60 3.21 -16.50
N GLN A 631 36.10 4.28 -15.88
CA GLN A 631 36.96 5.37 -15.40
C GLN A 631 37.84 4.95 -14.22
N ILE A 632 37.32 4.18 -13.27
CA ILE A 632 38.10 3.65 -12.14
C ILE A 632 39.22 2.73 -12.62
N ASP A 633 38.95 1.88 -13.61
CA ASP A 633 39.98 1.01 -14.22
C ASP A 633 41.09 1.84 -14.87
N ASN A 634 40.72 2.91 -15.58
CA ASN A 634 41.69 3.83 -16.18
C ASN A 634 42.51 4.64 -15.14
N GLU A 635 41.95 4.92 -13.97
CA GLU A 635 42.66 5.61 -12.87
C GLU A 635 43.58 4.68 -12.07
N LEU A 636 43.21 3.41 -11.94
CA LEU A 636 43.97 2.40 -11.18
C LEU A 636 45.06 1.69 -12.01
N GLY A 637 44.94 1.71 -13.35
CA GLY A 637 45.99 1.31 -14.30
C GLY A 637 45.83 -0.06 -14.93
#